data_AF-A0A365N9N5-F1
#
_entry.id   AF-A0A365N9N5-F1
#
_cell.length_a   1.000
_cell.length_b   1.000
_cell.length_c   1.000
_cell.angle_alpha   90.00
_cell.angle_beta   90.00
_cell.angle_gamma   90.00
#
_symmetry.space_group_name_H-M   'P 1'
#
loop_
_entity.id
_entity.type
_entity.pdbx_description
1 polymer ?
#
loop_
_entity_poly.entity_id
_entity_poly.type
_entity_poly.pdbx_seq_one_letter_code
_entity_poly.pdbx_strand_id
1 'polypeptide(L)'
;MSLIQTLVQLEASLTAFLSILTNDGVKRELQELLYNDKALPDKEILQRATSVVDKLGEMQLILEPAHLILADHFFGYTDTKCLVAAVDLDVPGHLANGSKTLEHLAMVTHATPLRLGQILRPLYTKGIFSYEPATEEYALNHVSRLLLKDHATQWHNWVTLYGNQFFDIARGIPEAVKSGSTRCAAQVNFDTDLDMFAYFESQGWVPQLHKTLGGGAKAMAPGILVDYPWHEIGDKTVMDIGGGSGALLASLLRANPGMSGALFDRPAVIDHIIPFFTKGGQFEDLESRVPRGNLISGNFLEELPKYEAYTMKWCLHDWDDETVVKILKNIREAIIATESSRLIVLESVLSDTRSGRVSVYGDINMMMTVNGQERTEAKWNELAERAGWRTERIWPLRNAWLDIRTHLKNHHGEWRNSQRRPRCRWQGDLVHYQRYSSNIDISGQEADQEADATSYINYIKPIILAEELKTPYVLSIIDTKDEWFYKIHPERYVPSLKDRDPETGQDVIVFEGTACLQYLADRSDDNGEWTGRTAAEKGAVLSWTAYQTAGLGATAKYWLYFLKGYPNRQEPVQLPRTIEKLHQNTTKQWDILNKRLSEPGQRYIALKDRPTLADLSYLPFAMPWMFNLFGVDIKDWPAVSEWAQRMLDRPAVKDVLERAPRFGHD
;
A
#
# COMPACT_ATOMS: atom_id res chain seq x y z
N MET A 1 -27.50 41.68 -8.62
CA MET A 1 -26.57 41.32 -7.54
C MET A 1 -25.23 40.97 -8.18
N SER A 2 -24.12 41.53 -7.71
CA SER A 2 -22.78 41.18 -8.21
C SER A 2 -22.24 39.93 -7.52
N LEU A 3 -21.25 39.25 -8.12
CA LEU A 3 -20.61 38.08 -7.52
C LEU A 3 -20.07 38.38 -6.10
N ILE A 4 -19.46 39.56 -5.91
CA ILE A 4 -18.97 40.01 -4.60
C ILE A 4 -20.12 40.13 -3.58
N GLN A 5 -21.27 40.69 -3.97
CA GLN A 5 -22.44 40.74 -3.08
C GLN A 5 -22.94 39.32 -2.73
N THR A 6 -22.95 38.39 -3.69
CA THR A 6 -23.37 36.99 -3.46
C THR A 6 -22.43 36.28 -2.48
N LEU A 7 -21.12 36.46 -2.63
CA LEU A 7 -20.12 35.89 -1.72
C LEU A 7 -20.26 36.47 -0.29
N VAL A 8 -20.42 37.79 -0.14
CA VAL A 8 -20.64 38.42 1.17
C VAL A 8 -21.94 37.96 1.82
N GLN A 9 -23.04 37.78 1.07
CA GLN A 9 -24.27 37.22 1.63
C GLN A 9 -24.09 35.75 2.05
N LEU A 10 -23.34 34.96 1.28
CA LEU A 10 -23.04 33.57 1.61
C LEU A 10 -22.19 33.47 2.89
N GLU A 11 -21.12 34.25 2.98
CA GLU A 11 -20.23 34.33 4.14
C GLU A 11 -21.00 34.69 5.42
N ALA A 12 -21.84 35.74 5.37
CA ALA A 12 -22.68 36.14 6.49
C ALA A 12 -23.69 35.04 6.90
N SER A 13 -24.27 34.33 5.92
CA SER A 13 -25.21 33.23 6.16
C SER A 13 -24.52 32.03 6.82
N LEU A 14 -23.36 31.61 6.30
CA LEU A 14 -22.56 30.51 6.85
C LEU A 14 -22.06 30.85 8.26
N THR A 15 -21.65 32.09 8.51
CA THR A 15 -21.22 32.57 9.84
C THR A 15 -22.37 32.49 10.85
N ALA A 16 -23.58 32.89 10.46
CA ALA A 16 -24.77 32.77 11.31
C ALA A 16 -25.11 31.31 11.64
N PHE A 17 -25.06 30.40 10.65
CA PHE A 17 -25.27 28.97 10.88
C PHE A 17 -24.17 28.33 11.74
N LEU A 18 -22.90 28.69 11.52
CA LEU A 18 -21.79 28.17 12.31
C LEU A 18 -21.94 28.56 13.78
N SER A 19 -22.31 29.81 14.08
CA SER A 19 -22.60 30.28 15.43
C SER A 19 -23.63 29.40 16.15
N ILE A 20 -24.73 29.06 15.47
CA ILE A 20 -25.77 28.14 15.98
C ILE A 20 -25.18 26.74 16.25
N LEU A 21 -24.42 26.17 15.30
CA LEU A 21 -23.83 24.83 15.41
C LEU A 21 -22.72 24.75 16.49
N THR A 22 -22.06 25.87 16.80
CA THR A 22 -21.06 25.94 17.89
C THR A 22 -21.66 26.11 19.29
N ASN A 23 -22.96 26.36 19.42
CA ASN A 23 -23.62 26.50 20.72
C ASN A 23 -23.60 25.19 21.51
N ASP A 24 -23.21 25.21 22.80
CA ASP A 24 -23.08 23.99 23.62
C ASP A 24 -24.39 23.22 23.88
N GLY A 25 -25.57 23.80 23.61
CA GLY A 25 -26.82 23.05 23.52
C GLY A 25 -26.85 22.20 22.26
N VAL A 26 -26.84 22.86 21.09
CA VAL A 26 -26.89 22.23 19.75
C VAL A 26 -25.75 21.22 19.55
N LYS A 27 -24.55 21.55 20.04
CA LYS A 27 -23.36 20.69 19.96
C LYS A 27 -23.52 19.38 20.75
N ARG A 28 -24.25 19.38 21.88
CA ARG A 28 -24.60 18.16 22.63
C ARG A 28 -25.72 17.37 21.95
N GLU A 29 -26.76 18.07 21.47
CA GLU A 29 -27.85 17.45 20.70
C GLU A 29 -27.31 16.73 19.44
N LEU A 30 -26.37 17.33 18.72
CA LEU A 30 -25.67 16.69 17.59
C LEU A 30 -24.79 15.50 18.03
N GLN A 31 -24.16 15.56 19.20
CA GLN A 31 -23.42 14.41 19.75
C GLN A 31 -24.35 13.24 20.09
N GLU A 32 -25.50 13.51 20.71
CA GLU A 32 -26.48 12.50 21.11
C GLU A 32 -27.23 11.89 19.91
N LEU A 33 -27.51 12.69 18.87
CA LEU A 33 -28.38 12.30 17.74
C LEU A 33 -27.62 11.93 16.44
N LEU A 34 -26.35 12.32 16.27
CA LEU A 34 -25.53 11.93 15.10
C LEU A 34 -24.26 11.14 15.44
N TYR A 35 -23.65 11.37 16.60
CA TYR A 35 -22.29 10.87 16.92
C TYR A 35 -22.25 9.90 18.11
N ASN A 36 -23.38 9.29 18.43
CA ASN A 36 -23.54 8.35 19.53
C ASN A 36 -22.82 7.03 19.24
N ASP A 37 -21.98 6.56 20.17
CA ASP A 37 -21.20 5.33 20.04
C ASP A 37 -22.00 4.05 20.34
N LYS A 38 -23.19 4.19 20.92
CA LYS A 38 -24.03 3.09 21.45
C LYS A 38 -25.39 2.97 20.77
N ALA A 39 -25.75 3.93 19.92
CA ALA A 39 -27.03 3.97 19.20
C ALA A 39 -26.82 4.24 17.71
N LEU A 40 -27.81 3.90 16.88
CA LEU A 40 -27.88 4.45 15.53
C LEU A 40 -28.22 5.94 15.59
N PRO A 41 -27.66 6.79 14.71
CA PRO A 41 -28.04 8.19 14.61
C PRO A 41 -29.53 8.32 14.26
N ASP A 42 -30.14 9.47 14.55
CA ASP A 42 -31.50 9.74 14.10
C ASP A 42 -31.56 9.74 12.56
N LYS A 43 -32.65 9.16 12.03
CA LYS A 43 -32.78 8.88 10.60
C LYS A 43 -33.08 10.14 9.79
N GLU A 44 -33.87 11.07 10.33
CA GLU A 44 -34.22 12.31 9.64
C GLU A 44 -33.08 13.33 9.77
N ILE A 45 -32.49 13.47 10.95
CA ILE A 45 -31.38 14.39 11.19
C ILE A 45 -30.15 13.95 10.38
N LEU A 46 -29.84 12.64 10.30
CA LEU A 46 -28.76 12.16 9.42
C LEU A 46 -29.06 12.50 7.95
N GLN A 47 -30.26 12.21 7.45
CA GLN A 47 -30.63 12.49 6.05
C GLN A 47 -30.53 13.99 5.72
N ARG A 48 -30.92 14.86 6.66
CA ARG A 48 -30.80 16.32 6.54
C ARG A 48 -29.34 16.79 6.63
N ALA A 49 -28.55 16.25 7.56
CA ALA A 49 -27.13 16.57 7.71
C ALA A 49 -26.32 16.18 6.46
N THR A 50 -26.47 14.95 5.98
CA THR A 50 -25.91 14.47 4.68
C THR A 50 -26.29 15.42 3.54
N SER A 51 -27.58 15.80 3.44
CA SER A 51 -28.06 16.74 2.43
C SER A 51 -27.43 18.14 2.52
N VAL A 52 -27.03 18.61 3.71
CA VAL A 52 -26.28 19.86 3.88
C VAL A 52 -24.80 19.68 3.52
N VAL A 53 -24.16 18.60 3.99
CA VAL A 53 -22.74 18.27 3.70
C VAL A 53 -22.49 18.10 2.20
N ASP A 54 -23.41 17.48 1.46
CA ASP A 54 -23.32 17.33 0.01
C ASP A 54 -23.23 18.70 -0.68
N LYS A 55 -24.17 19.61 -0.39
CA LYS A 55 -24.21 20.96 -0.98
C LYS A 55 -23.03 21.83 -0.57
N LEU A 56 -22.59 21.73 0.69
CA LEU A 56 -21.39 22.43 1.14
C LEU A 56 -20.14 21.91 0.39
N GLY A 57 -20.08 20.63 0.05
CA GLY A 57 -19.05 20.07 -0.82
C GLY A 57 -19.12 20.59 -2.26
N GLU A 58 -20.31 20.63 -2.86
CA GLU A 58 -20.53 21.24 -4.19
C GLU A 58 -20.07 22.71 -4.21
N MET A 59 -20.42 23.48 -3.18
CA MET A 59 -20.05 24.89 -3.05
C MET A 59 -18.56 25.08 -2.76
N GLN A 60 -17.93 24.20 -1.98
CA GLN A 60 -16.48 24.19 -1.75
C GLN A 60 -15.73 23.99 -3.08
N LEU A 61 -16.10 22.98 -3.88
CA LEU A 61 -15.45 22.68 -5.17
C LEU A 61 -15.53 23.83 -6.19
N ILE A 62 -16.52 24.73 -6.06
CA ILE A 62 -16.68 25.92 -6.93
C ILE A 62 -15.81 27.10 -6.45
N LEU A 63 -15.53 27.18 -5.14
CA LEU A 63 -14.91 28.35 -4.49
C LEU A 63 -13.44 28.13 -4.10
N GLU A 64 -13.00 26.89 -3.95
CA GLU A 64 -11.66 26.55 -3.48
C GLU A 64 -10.59 26.74 -4.56
N PRO A 65 -9.47 27.44 -4.28
CA PRO A 65 -8.37 27.55 -5.22
C PRO A 65 -7.81 26.18 -5.63
N ALA A 66 -7.83 25.87 -6.93
CA ALA A 66 -7.48 24.55 -7.47
C ALA A 66 -6.09 24.02 -7.05
N HIS A 67 -5.14 24.88 -6.70
CA HIS A 67 -3.83 24.46 -6.20
C HIS A 67 -3.87 23.85 -4.78
N LEU A 68 -4.87 24.19 -3.96
CA LEU A 68 -5.10 23.56 -2.65
C LEU A 68 -5.73 22.17 -2.82
N ILE A 69 -6.71 22.04 -3.73
CA ILE A 69 -7.30 20.75 -4.12
C ILE A 69 -6.20 19.80 -4.61
N LEU A 70 -5.29 20.27 -5.47
CA LEU A 70 -4.13 19.49 -5.91
C LEU A 70 -3.19 19.13 -4.74
N ALA A 71 -2.92 20.07 -3.82
CA ALA A 71 -2.04 19.84 -2.66
C ALA A 71 -2.58 18.73 -1.74
N ASP A 72 -3.88 18.68 -1.46
CA ASP A 72 -4.48 17.60 -0.67
C ASP A 72 -4.33 16.23 -1.34
N HIS A 73 -4.32 16.16 -2.68
CA HIS A 73 -4.03 14.92 -3.39
C HIS A 73 -2.55 14.53 -3.34
N PHE A 74 -1.60 15.43 -3.66
CA PHE A 74 -0.18 15.06 -3.70
C PHE A 74 0.51 15.03 -2.33
N PHE A 75 -0.08 15.60 -1.28
CA PHE A 75 0.35 15.42 0.12
C PHE A 75 -0.50 14.41 0.91
N GLY A 76 -1.65 13.92 0.41
CA GLY A 76 -2.55 13.03 1.17
C GLY A 76 -1.90 11.72 1.67
N TYR A 77 -0.81 11.28 1.02
CA TYR A 77 0.01 10.16 1.49
C TYR A 77 0.66 10.44 2.86
N THR A 78 1.01 11.71 3.14
CA THR A 78 1.56 12.16 4.42
C THR A 78 0.49 12.20 5.51
N ASP A 79 -0.73 12.65 5.22
CA ASP A 79 -1.86 12.62 6.18
C ASP A 79 -2.10 11.18 6.65
N THR A 80 -2.09 10.23 5.71
CA THR A 80 -2.29 8.80 5.98
C THR A 80 -1.21 8.25 6.91
N LYS A 81 0.07 8.56 6.65
CA LYS A 81 1.17 8.12 7.53
C LYS A 81 1.21 8.88 8.88
N CYS A 82 0.75 10.13 8.95
CA CYS A 82 0.56 10.83 10.22
C CYS A 82 -0.52 10.14 11.08
N LEU A 83 -1.64 9.74 10.46
CA LEU A 83 -2.73 9.05 11.15
C LEU A 83 -2.30 7.67 11.65
N VAL A 84 -1.53 6.91 10.85
CA VAL A 84 -0.88 5.66 11.28
C VAL A 84 0.00 5.91 12.49
N ALA A 85 0.94 6.87 12.42
CA ALA A 85 1.84 7.16 13.54
C ALA A 85 1.11 7.57 14.82
N ALA A 86 0.00 8.33 14.73
CA ALA A 86 -0.80 8.69 15.89
C ALA A 86 -1.56 7.51 16.52
N VAL A 87 -1.96 6.50 15.71
CA VAL A 87 -2.60 5.26 16.19
C VAL A 87 -1.57 4.29 16.77
N ASP A 88 -0.42 4.13 16.13
CA ASP A 88 0.66 3.26 16.59
C ASP A 88 1.27 3.76 17.92
N LEU A 89 1.38 5.08 18.11
CA LEU A 89 1.74 5.74 19.37
C LEU A 89 0.58 5.81 20.41
N ASP A 90 -0.59 5.24 20.11
CA ASP A 90 -1.79 5.26 20.97
C ASP A 90 -2.23 6.64 21.48
N VAL A 91 -2.00 7.70 20.69
CA VAL A 91 -2.45 9.06 21.03
C VAL A 91 -3.96 9.11 21.37
N PRO A 92 -4.86 8.38 20.67
CA PRO A 92 -6.26 8.29 21.09
C PRO A 92 -6.44 7.75 22.51
N GLY A 93 -5.73 6.67 22.88
CA GLY A 93 -5.80 6.08 24.22
C GLY A 93 -5.28 7.03 25.31
N HIS A 94 -4.17 7.73 25.05
CA HIS A 94 -3.62 8.73 25.99
C HIS A 94 -4.53 9.96 26.15
N LEU A 95 -5.37 10.29 25.16
CA LEU A 95 -6.39 11.35 25.20
C LEU A 95 -7.77 10.88 25.72
N ALA A 96 -7.96 9.58 26.00
CA ALA A 96 -9.23 9.05 26.50
C ALA A 96 -9.64 9.69 27.84
N ASN A 97 -8.66 9.91 28.72
CA ASN A 97 -8.83 10.52 30.04
C ASN A 97 -8.60 12.05 30.00
N GLY A 98 -9.27 12.72 29.06
CA GLY A 98 -9.25 14.17 28.89
C GLY A 98 -8.04 14.73 28.14
N SER A 99 -8.04 16.04 27.92
CA SER A 99 -7.06 16.77 27.13
C SER A 99 -5.63 16.76 27.71
N LYS A 100 -4.63 17.01 26.85
CA LYS A 100 -3.19 16.96 27.18
C LYS A 100 -2.40 17.95 26.31
N THR A 101 -1.35 18.57 26.86
CA THR A 101 -0.37 19.35 26.06
C THR A 101 0.53 18.44 25.23
N LEU A 102 1.27 19.03 24.27
CA LEU A 102 2.21 18.32 23.42
C LEU A 102 3.32 17.61 24.21
N GLU A 103 3.81 18.22 25.28
CA GLU A 103 4.91 17.73 26.13
C GLU A 103 4.46 16.50 26.92
N HIS A 104 3.23 16.53 27.44
CA HIS A 104 2.64 15.38 28.13
C HIS A 104 2.46 14.22 27.17
N LEU A 105 1.89 14.46 25.97
CA LEU A 105 1.73 13.41 24.96
C LEU A 105 3.09 12.84 24.52
N ALA A 106 4.08 13.69 24.28
CA ALA A 106 5.44 13.28 23.92
C ALA A 106 6.09 12.41 25.02
N MET A 107 5.89 12.76 26.29
CA MET A 107 6.39 12.00 27.44
C MET A 107 5.79 10.59 27.50
N VAL A 108 4.46 10.46 27.40
CA VAL A 108 3.76 9.17 27.57
C VAL A 108 3.81 8.27 26.32
N THR A 109 3.99 8.84 25.13
CA THR A 109 4.20 8.10 23.87
C THR A 109 5.67 7.85 23.55
N HIS A 110 6.59 8.39 24.36
CA HIS A 110 8.04 8.41 24.13
C HIS A 110 8.47 9.05 22.78
N ALA A 111 7.61 9.88 22.18
CA ALA A 111 7.90 10.57 20.94
C ALA A 111 8.71 11.86 21.14
N THR A 112 9.47 12.29 20.13
CA THR A 112 10.12 13.62 20.13
C THR A 112 9.05 14.72 20.01
N PRO A 113 8.95 15.70 20.94
CA PRO A 113 7.87 16.70 20.94
C PRO A 113 7.67 17.41 19.60
N LEU A 114 8.76 17.87 18.97
CA LEU A 114 8.72 18.53 17.65
C LEU A 114 8.11 17.63 16.56
N ARG A 115 8.49 16.34 16.52
CA ARG A 115 8.00 15.39 15.52
C ARG A 115 6.54 15.00 15.79
N LEU A 116 6.17 14.84 17.06
CA LEU A 116 4.78 14.61 17.45
C LEU A 116 3.90 15.82 17.05
N GLY A 117 4.35 17.04 17.33
CA GLY A 117 3.65 18.27 16.93
C GLY A 117 3.60 18.48 15.41
N GLN A 118 4.53 17.90 14.65
CA GLN A 118 4.47 17.86 13.19
C GLN A 118 3.40 16.89 12.68
N ILE A 119 3.27 15.67 13.23
CA ILE A 119 2.25 14.71 12.79
C ILE A 119 0.85 15.02 13.32
N LEU A 120 0.71 15.62 14.52
CA LEU A 120 -0.60 16.01 15.05
C LEU A 120 -1.19 17.22 14.31
N ARG A 121 -0.35 18.07 13.70
CA ARG A 121 -0.78 19.28 13.00
C ARG A 121 -1.77 19.02 11.85
N PRO A 122 -1.47 18.21 10.83
CA PRO A 122 -2.47 17.87 9.79
C PRO A 122 -3.70 17.19 10.38
N LEU A 123 -3.53 16.39 11.44
CA LEU A 123 -4.64 15.64 12.05
C LEU A 123 -5.63 16.54 12.80
N TYR A 124 -5.20 17.57 13.53
CA TYR A 124 -6.15 18.51 14.13
C TYR A 124 -6.70 19.52 13.12
N THR A 125 -5.90 20.00 12.15
CA THR A 125 -6.40 20.93 11.12
C THR A 125 -7.40 20.27 10.16
N LYS A 126 -7.28 18.96 9.91
CA LYS A 126 -8.27 18.15 9.17
C LYS A 126 -9.32 17.48 10.07
N GLY A 127 -9.42 17.90 11.33
CA GLY A 127 -10.54 17.57 12.23
C GLY A 127 -10.55 16.18 12.87
N ILE A 128 -9.47 15.40 12.76
CA ILE A 128 -9.33 14.11 13.46
C ILE A 128 -9.29 14.32 14.98
N PHE A 129 -8.51 15.30 15.45
CA PHE A 129 -8.44 15.71 16.85
C PHE A 129 -8.96 17.14 17.03
N SER A 130 -9.35 17.49 18.25
CA SER A 130 -9.49 18.89 18.65
C SER A 130 -8.17 19.42 19.20
N TYR A 131 -7.90 20.70 18.99
CA TYR A 131 -6.77 21.44 19.55
C TYR A 131 -7.27 22.80 20.04
N GLU A 132 -6.86 23.24 21.24
CA GLU A 132 -7.22 24.53 21.83
C GLU A 132 -5.98 25.44 21.88
N PRO A 133 -5.84 26.43 20.96
CA PRO A 133 -4.68 27.32 20.92
C PRO A 133 -4.45 28.14 22.20
N ALA A 134 -5.46 28.37 23.03
CA ALA A 134 -5.32 29.12 24.29
C ALA A 134 -4.70 28.30 25.43
N THR A 135 -4.67 26.97 25.34
CA THR A 135 -4.08 26.06 26.34
C THR A 135 -2.99 25.14 25.77
N GLU A 136 -2.80 25.15 24.45
CA GLU A 136 -1.94 24.25 23.67
C GLU A 136 -2.28 22.75 23.86
N GLU A 137 -3.52 22.45 24.27
CA GLU A 137 -4.00 21.10 24.52
C GLU A 137 -4.69 20.45 23.32
N TYR A 138 -4.45 19.15 23.17
CA TYR A 138 -5.11 18.26 22.22
C TYR A 138 -6.21 17.47 22.95
N ALA A 139 -7.30 17.13 22.26
CA ALA A 139 -8.44 16.41 22.83
C ALA A 139 -9.17 15.49 21.83
N LEU A 140 -9.82 14.45 22.35
CA LEU A 140 -10.72 13.58 21.57
C LEU A 140 -12.02 14.28 21.19
N ASN A 141 -12.31 14.28 19.89
CA ASN A 141 -13.60 14.69 19.33
C ASN A 141 -14.40 13.45 18.86
N HIS A 142 -15.49 13.64 18.11
CA HIS A 142 -16.32 12.53 17.62
C HIS A 142 -15.62 11.64 16.57
N VAL A 143 -14.63 12.17 15.85
CA VAL A 143 -13.83 11.42 14.86
C VAL A 143 -12.74 10.61 15.56
N SER A 144 -11.95 11.23 16.45
CA SER A 144 -10.84 10.52 17.13
C SER A 144 -11.29 9.47 18.14
N ARG A 145 -12.51 9.55 18.69
CA ARG A 145 -13.10 8.48 19.52
C ARG A 145 -13.24 7.15 18.77
N LEU A 146 -13.47 7.19 17.46
CA LEU A 146 -13.55 6.00 16.62
C LEU A 146 -12.23 5.20 16.61
N LEU A 147 -11.10 5.87 16.84
CA LEU A 147 -9.74 5.30 16.84
C LEU A 147 -9.35 4.62 18.16
N LEU A 148 -10.20 4.69 19.20
CA LEU A 148 -9.90 4.03 20.47
C LEU A 148 -9.82 2.50 20.31
N LYS A 149 -9.00 1.86 21.16
CA LYS A 149 -8.71 0.41 21.09
C LYS A 149 -9.87 -0.47 21.58
N ASP A 150 -10.74 0.07 22.42
CA ASP A 150 -11.95 -0.56 22.96
C ASP A 150 -13.22 -0.22 22.15
N HIS A 151 -13.20 0.78 21.26
CA HIS A 151 -14.36 1.18 20.45
C HIS A 151 -14.88 0.01 19.60
N ALA A 152 -16.19 -0.28 19.67
CA ALA A 152 -16.78 -1.53 19.18
C ALA A 152 -16.56 -1.82 17.69
N THR A 153 -16.40 -0.77 16.87
CA THR A 153 -16.16 -0.83 15.42
C THR A 153 -14.68 -0.98 15.04
N GLN A 154 -13.75 -0.76 16.00
CA GLN A 154 -12.33 -1.10 15.88
C GLN A 154 -11.57 -0.41 14.72
N TRP A 155 -11.87 0.87 14.43
CA TRP A 155 -11.32 1.62 13.28
C TRP A 155 -9.80 1.78 13.27
N HIS A 156 -9.13 1.67 14.43
CA HIS A 156 -7.67 1.65 14.50
C HIS A 156 -7.06 0.55 13.61
N ASN A 157 -7.70 -0.61 13.46
CA ASN A 157 -7.21 -1.67 12.57
C ASN A 157 -7.33 -1.29 11.09
N TRP A 158 -8.36 -0.51 10.74
CA TRP A 158 -8.50 0.05 9.39
C TRP A 158 -7.39 1.06 9.10
N VAL A 159 -7.05 1.93 10.05
CA VAL A 159 -5.89 2.84 9.92
C VAL A 159 -4.59 2.06 9.71
N THR A 160 -4.29 1.07 10.57
CA THR A 160 -3.04 0.31 10.45
C THR A 160 -2.99 -0.53 9.17
N LEU A 161 -4.09 -1.18 8.77
CA LEU A 161 -4.15 -2.02 7.57
C LEU A 161 -4.15 -1.21 6.28
N TYR A 162 -5.00 -0.18 6.16
CA TYR A 162 -5.06 0.61 4.94
C TYR A 162 -3.86 1.54 4.81
N GLY A 163 -3.42 2.14 5.91
CA GLY A 163 -2.30 3.07 5.93
C GLY A 163 -0.92 2.44 5.78
N ASN A 164 -0.79 1.10 5.87
CA ASN A 164 0.47 0.39 5.59
C ASN A 164 0.32 -0.58 4.43
N GLN A 165 -0.56 -1.57 4.58
CA GLN A 165 -0.78 -2.56 3.55
C GLN A 165 -1.45 -1.94 2.31
N PHE A 166 -2.72 -1.51 2.34
CA PHE A 166 -3.43 -1.06 1.10
C PHE A 166 -2.71 0.12 0.40
N PHE A 167 -2.06 0.97 1.20
CA PHE A 167 -1.16 2.03 0.75
C PHE A 167 -0.06 1.54 -0.23
N ASP A 168 0.56 0.38 0.03
CA ASP A 168 1.57 -0.18 -0.87
C ASP A 168 0.93 -0.72 -2.17
N ILE A 169 -0.31 -1.22 -2.15
CA ILE A 169 -1.04 -1.58 -3.39
C ILE A 169 -1.29 -0.39 -4.30
N ALA A 170 -1.64 0.77 -3.71
CA ALA A 170 -2.09 1.93 -4.48
C ALA A 170 -1.01 2.41 -5.47
N ARG A 171 0.26 2.04 -5.22
CA ARG A 171 1.42 2.25 -6.07
C ARG A 171 1.33 1.54 -7.43
N GLY A 172 0.60 0.41 -7.52
CA GLY A 172 0.39 -0.33 -8.76
C GLY A 172 -0.71 0.24 -9.67
N ILE A 173 -1.55 1.15 -9.16
CA ILE A 173 -2.68 1.72 -9.90
C ILE A 173 -2.28 2.33 -11.26
N PRO A 174 -1.20 3.14 -11.38
CA PRO A 174 -0.84 3.79 -12.65
C PRO A 174 -0.46 2.83 -13.79
N GLU A 175 -0.06 1.59 -13.47
CA GLU A 175 0.18 0.53 -14.46
C GLU A 175 -1.09 -0.30 -14.69
N ALA A 176 -1.83 -0.63 -13.62
CA ALA A 176 -3.04 -1.45 -13.69
C ALA A 176 -4.14 -0.83 -14.58
N VAL A 177 -4.25 0.51 -14.62
CA VAL A 177 -5.23 1.23 -15.47
C VAL A 177 -4.82 1.36 -16.95
N LYS A 178 -3.66 0.82 -17.37
CA LYS A 178 -3.22 0.90 -18.77
C LYS A 178 -4.01 -0.03 -19.68
N SER A 179 -4.29 0.44 -20.90
CA SER A 179 -4.96 -0.37 -21.93
C SER A 179 -4.21 -1.66 -22.20
N GLY A 180 -4.89 -2.80 -22.09
CA GLY A 180 -4.30 -4.14 -22.21
C GLY A 180 -3.75 -4.74 -20.91
N SER A 181 -3.83 -4.05 -19.77
CA SER A 181 -3.56 -4.67 -18.47
C SER A 181 -4.60 -5.73 -18.14
N THR A 182 -4.15 -6.85 -17.57
CA THR A 182 -4.99 -7.93 -17.02
C THR A 182 -4.77 -8.17 -15.52
N ARG A 183 -3.76 -7.51 -14.93
CA ARG A 183 -3.38 -7.63 -13.53
C ARG A 183 -3.96 -6.45 -12.73
N CYS A 184 -4.52 -6.75 -11.57
CA CYS A 184 -4.91 -5.72 -10.60
C CYS A 184 -3.65 -5.03 -10.02
N ALA A 185 -3.82 -3.90 -9.33
CA ALA A 185 -2.67 -3.19 -8.75
C ALA A 185 -1.88 -4.02 -7.71
N ALA A 186 -2.51 -4.99 -7.04
CA ALA A 186 -1.83 -5.99 -6.19
C ALA A 186 -0.82 -6.82 -6.99
N GLN A 187 -1.32 -7.50 -8.01
CA GLN A 187 -0.52 -8.36 -8.88
C GLN A 187 0.58 -7.57 -9.62
N VAL A 188 0.30 -6.32 -9.97
CA VAL A 188 1.30 -5.37 -10.50
C VAL A 188 2.37 -5.03 -9.46
N ASN A 189 1.98 -4.51 -8.28
CA ASN A 189 2.94 -3.94 -7.32
C ASN A 189 3.81 -5.00 -6.64
N PHE A 190 3.31 -6.23 -6.50
CA PHE A 190 4.03 -7.35 -5.89
C PHE A 190 4.60 -8.35 -6.91
N ASP A 191 4.42 -8.09 -8.20
CA ASP A 191 4.77 -8.97 -9.32
C ASP A 191 4.35 -10.44 -9.12
N THR A 192 3.15 -10.63 -8.57
CA THR A 192 2.56 -11.96 -8.30
C THR A 192 1.46 -12.30 -9.30
N ASP A 193 1.29 -13.59 -9.58
CA ASP A 193 0.18 -14.14 -10.37
C ASP A 193 -0.90 -14.77 -9.49
N LEU A 194 -0.63 -14.84 -8.17
CA LEU A 194 -1.58 -15.34 -7.19
C LEU A 194 -2.85 -14.48 -7.19
N ASP A 195 -3.95 -15.09 -6.76
CA ASP A 195 -5.02 -14.28 -6.24
C ASP A 195 -4.57 -13.56 -4.96
N MET A 196 -5.31 -12.49 -4.73
CA MET A 196 -5.18 -11.52 -3.69
C MET A 196 -5.10 -12.22 -2.30
N PHE A 197 -5.99 -13.18 -1.97
CA PHE A 197 -6.04 -13.84 -0.67
C PHE A 197 -4.86 -14.81 -0.45
N ALA A 198 -4.54 -15.58 -1.49
CA ALA A 198 -3.42 -16.52 -1.47
C ALA A 198 -2.09 -15.80 -1.22
N TYR A 199 -1.97 -14.55 -1.67
CA TYR A 199 -0.82 -13.71 -1.36
C TYR A 199 -0.79 -13.28 0.12
N PHE A 200 -1.90 -12.79 0.70
CA PHE A 200 -1.98 -12.50 2.16
C PHE A 200 -1.66 -13.71 3.03
N GLU A 201 -2.06 -14.92 2.61
CA GLU A 201 -1.77 -16.16 3.33
C GLU A 201 -0.28 -16.49 3.29
N SER A 202 0.35 -16.40 2.10
CA SER A 202 1.79 -16.62 1.92
C SER A 202 2.69 -15.67 2.73
N GLN A 203 2.12 -14.59 3.27
CA GLN A 203 2.82 -13.52 3.98
C GLN A 203 2.31 -13.32 5.44
N GLY A 204 1.27 -14.06 5.87
CA GLY A 204 0.78 -14.06 7.25
C GLY A 204 -0.10 -12.88 7.68
N TRP A 205 -0.66 -12.08 6.77
CA TRP A 205 -1.54 -10.94 7.12
C TRP A 205 -3.04 -11.27 7.13
N VAL A 206 -3.45 -12.47 6.71
CA VAL A 206 -4.85 -12.96 6.85
C VAL A 206 -5.45 -12.67 8.24
N PRO A 207 -4.75 -12.86 9.39
CA PRO A 207 -5.27 -12.49 10.71
C PRO A 207 -5.55 -10.99 10.87
N GLN A 208 -4.72 -10.11 10.29
CA GLN A 208 -4.91 -8.65 10.35
C GLN A 208 -6.10 -8.22 9.46
N LEU A 209 -6.26 -8.82 8.28
CA LEU A 209 -7.44 -8.62 7.44
C LEU A 209 -8.71 -9.06 8.17
N HIS A 210 -8.75 -10.30 8.67
CA HIS A 210 -9.93 -10.85 9.35
C HIS A 210 -10.32 -10.01 10.59
N LYS A 211 -9.34 -9.52 11.37
CA LYS A 211 -9.60 -8.58 12.47
C LYS A 211 -10.22 -7.27 11.99
N THR A 212 -9.72 -6.72 10.89
CA THR A 212 -10.16 -5.44 10.32
C THR A 212 -11.56 -5.53 9.72
N LEU A 213 -11.79 -6.51 8.84
CA LEU A 213 -13.11 -6.78 8.25
C LEU A 213 -14.15 -7.14 9.33
N GLY A 214 -13.75 -7.89 10.38
CA GLY A 214 -14.60 -8.18 11.53
C GLY A 214 -15.05 -6.93 12.30
N GLY A 215 -14.19 -5.92 12.41
CA GLY A 215 -14.56 -4.59 12.95
C GLY A 215 -15.59 -3.88 12.08
N GLY A 216 -15.38 -3.88 10.75
CA GLY A 216 -16.33 -3.32 9.79
C GLY A 216 -17.70 -4.03 9.82
N ALA A 217 -17.70 -5.36 9.92
CA ALA A 217 -18.93 -6.15 10.06
C ALA A 217 -19.74 -5.75 11.31
N LYS A 218 -19.08 -5.55 12.45
CA LYS A 218 -19.71 -5.04 13.68
C LYS A 218 -20.27 -3.63 13.51
N ALA A 219 -19.57 -2.74 12.79
CA ALA A 219 -20.02 -1.37 12.54
C ALA A 219 -21.32 -1.30 11.73
N MET A 220 -21.44 -2.15 10.70
CA MET A 220 -22.60 -2.18 9.81
C MET A 220 -23.83 -2.86 10.43
N ALA A 221 -23.62 -3.85 11.30
CA ALA A 221 -24.69 -4.74 11.76
C ALA A 221 -25.92 -4.01 12.34
N PRO A 222 -25.81 -3.00 13.22
CA PRO A 222 -26.99 -2.31 13.77
C PRO A 222 -27.87 -1.69 12.68
N GLY A 223 -27.28 -1.07 11.66
CA GLY A 223 -28.02 -0.48 10.53
C GLY A 223 -28.75 -1.54 9.72
N ILE A 224 -28.04 -2.62 9.36
CA ILE A 224 -28.61 -3.76 8.62
C ILE A 224 -29.82 -4.33 9.38
N LEU A 225 -29.72 -4.51 10.69
CA LEU A 225 -30.77 -5.12 11.52
C LEU A 225 -32.00 -4.22 11.75
N VAL A 226 -31.82 -2.89 11.81
CA VAL A 226 -32.89 -1.95 12.19
C VAL A 226 -33.55 -1.26 11.01
N ASP A 227 -32.80 -0.92 9.96
CA ASP A 227 -33.32 -0.12 8.85
C ASP A 227 -33.91 -0.94 7.69
N TYR A 228 -33.65 -2.26 7.63
CA TYR A 228 -34.32 -3.17 6.70
C TYR A 228 -35.52 -3.88 7.38
N PRO A 229 -36.69 -4.02 6.70
CA PRO A 229 -37.88 -4.63 7.29
C PRO A 229 -37.81 -6.17 7.34
N TRP A 230 -36.97 -6.73 8.21
CA TRP A 230 -36.82 -8.18 8.40
C TRP A 230 -38.13 -8.89 8.82
N HIS A 231 -39.06 -8.17 9.43
CA HIS A 231 -40.39 -8.69 9.78
C HIS A 231 -41.19 -9.15 8.54
N GLU A 232 -40.90 -8.63 7.34
CA GLU A 232 -41.53 -9.10 6.09
C GLU A 232 -41.04 -10.51 5.66
N ILE A 233 -39.97 -11.03 6.28
CA ILE A 233 -39.52 -12.43 6.11
C ILE A 233 -40.27 -13.36 7.07
N GLY A 234 -40.70 -12.86 8.23
CA GLY A 234 -41.41 -13.66 9.25
C GLY A 234 -40.53 -14.74 9.89
N ASP A 235 -41.10 -15.95 9.98
CA ASP A 235 -40.52 -17.16 10.59
C ASP A 235 -39.66 -18.00 9.63
N LYS A 236 -39.49 -17.54 8.39
CA LYS A 236 -38.84 -18.29 7.31
C LYS A 236 -37.35 -18.52 7.58
N THR A 237 -36.79 -19.50 6.86
CA THR A 237 -35.34 -19.71 6.83
C THR A 237 -34.70 -18.73 5.84
N VAL A 238 -33.71 -17.97 6.32
CA VAL A 238 -32.84 -17.11 5.48
C VAL A 238 -31.55 -17.85 5.17
N MET A 239 -31.24 -18.02 3.89
CA MET A 239 -29.98 -18.61 3.41
C MET A 239 -28.93 -17.53 3.10
N ASP A 240 -27.89 -17.42 3.94
CA ASP A 240 -26.77 -16.49 3.79
C ASP A 240 -25.69 -17.08 2.86
N ILE A 241 -25.73 -16.67 1.59
CA ILE A 241 -24.77 -17.09 0.57
C ILE A 241 -23.50 -16.24 0.73
N GLY A 242 -22.30 -16.84 0.72
CA GLY A 242 -21.06 -16.12 1.04
C GLY A 242 -21.04 -15.59 2.47
N GLY A 243 -21.70 -16.29 3.40
CA GLY A 243 -21.86 -15.86 4.79
C GLY A 243 -20.54 -15.82 5.57
N GLY A 244 -19.45 -16.41 5.06
CA GLY A 244 -18.13 -16.37 5.67
C GLY A 244 -18.15 -16.96 7.08
N SER A 245 -17.84 -16.14 8.09
CA SER A 245 -17.89 -16.56 9.50
C SER A 245 -19.32 -16.74 10.06
N GLY A 246 -20.38 -16.44 9.30
CA GLY A 246 -21.77 -16.53 9.73
C GLY A 246 -22.23 -15.42 10.69
N ALA A 247 -21.39 -14.41 10.94
CA ALA A 247 -21.68 -13.33 11.88
C ALA A 247 -22.92 -12.50 11.51
N LEU A 248 -23.19 -12.27 10.21
CA LEU A 248 -24.41 -11.60 9.75
C LEU A 248 -25.65 -12.41 10.12
N LEU A 249 -25.68 -13.68 9.72
CA LEU A 249 -26.76 -14.61 10.03
C LEU A 249 -26.98 -14.70 11.54
N ALA A 250 -25.92 -14.84 12.34
CA ALA A 250 -26.02 -14.92 13.79
C ALA A 250 -26.64 -13.66 14.41
N SER A 251 -26.23 -12.48 13.98
CA SER A 251 -26.84 -11.20 14.35
C SER A 251 -28.32 -11.11 13.94
N LEU A 252 -28.65 -11.57 12.72
CA LEU A 252 -30.00 -11.53 12.18
C LEU A 252 -30.98 -12.41 12.97
N LEU A 253 -30.58 -13.64 13.30
CA LEU A 253 -31.39 -14.58 14.08
C LEU A 253 -31.52 -14.16 15.55
N ARG A 254 -30.49 -13.51 16.13
CA ARG A 254 -30.59 -12.94 17.49
C ARG A 254 -31.56 -11.75 17.54
N ALA A 255 -31.66 -10.96 16.47
CA ALA A 255 -32.65 -9.88 16.35
C ALA A 255 -34.08 -10.35 15.99
N ASN A 256 -34.22 -11.52 15.34
CA ASN A 256 -35.50 -12.05 14.88
C ASN A 256 -35.74 -13.46 15.46
N PRO A 257 -36.31 -13.62 16.67
CA PRO A 257 -36.37 -14.90 17.39
C PRO A 257 -37.08 -16.04 16.64
N GLY A 258 -38.14 -15.74 15.87
CA GLY A 258 -38.87 -16.73 15.08
C GLY A 258 -38.19 -17.15 13.77
N MET A 259 -37.17 -16.41 13.32
CA MET A 259 -36.46 -16.69 12.07
C MET A 259 -35.50 -17.87 12.26
N SER A 260 -35.32 -18.66 11.20
CA SER A 260 -34.29 -19.71 11.10
C SER A 260 -33.24 -19.34 10.05
N GLY A 261 -32.07 -19.99 10.10
CA GLY A 261 -30.95 -19.68 9.22
C GLY A 261 -30.36 -20.87 8.49
N ALA A 262 -29.77 -20.58 7.35
CA ALA A 262 -28.87 -21.46 6.62
C ALA A 262 -27.73 -20.62 6.04
N LEU A 263 -26.59 -21.26 5.74
CA LEU A 263 -25.41 -20.60 5.23
C LEU A 263 -24.79 -21.44 4.12
N PHE A 264 -24.45 -20.79 3.00
CA PHE A 264 -23.85 -21.43 1.84
C PHE A 264 -22.52 -20.76 1.49
N ASP A 265 -21.44 -21.52 1.47
CA ASP A 265 -20.09 -21.03 1.19
C ASP A 265 -19.21 -22.15 0.60
N ARG A 266 -17.95 -21.86 0.30
CA ARG A 266 -16.97 -22.83 -0.18
C ARG A 266 -16.74 -23.94 0.88
N PRO A 267 -16.42 -25.19 0.48
CA PRO A 267 -16.24 -26.31 1.41
C PRO A 267 -15.35 -26.00 2.62
N ALA A 268 -14.14 -25.45 2.38
CA ALA A 268 -13.19 -25.11 3.45
C ALA A 268 -13.71 -24.04 4.44
N VAL A 269 -14.63 -23.17 4.01
CA VAL A 269 -15.28 -22.18 4.91
C VAL A 269 -16.35 -22.87 5.75
N ILE A 270 -17.17 -23.73 5.14
CA ILE A 270 -18.20 -24.52 5.83
C ILE A 270 -17.58 -25.45 6.88
N ASP A 271 -16.51 -26.18 6.53
CA ASP A 271 -15.77 -27.04 7.46
C ASP A 271 -15.20 -26.24 8.66
N HIS A 272 -14.74 -25.01 8.42
CA HIS A 272 -14.24 -24.12 9.47
C HIS A 272 -15.34 -23.59 10.41
N ILE A 273 -16.55 -23.32 9.91
CA ILE A 273 -17.64 -22.73 10.72
C ILE A 273 -18.61 -23.74 11.34
N ILE A 274 -18.63 -25.01 10.91
CA ILE A 274 -19.45 -26.06 11.56
C ILE A 274 -19.26 -26.07 13.09
N PRO A 275 -18.03 -26.01 13.64
CA PRO A 275 -17.82 -25.90 15.09
C PRO A 275 -18.42 -24.67 15.76
N PHE A 276 -18.71 -23.58 15.03
CA PHE A 276 -19.24 -22.35 15.62
C PHE A 276 -20.73 -22.46 15.98
N PHE A 277 -21.50 -23.25 15.23
CA PHE A 277 -22.94 -23.44 15.44
C PHE A 277 -23.29 -24.71 16.22
N THR A 278 -22.29 -25.51 16.61
CA THR A 278 -22.47 -26.64 17.53
C THR A 278 -22.17 -26.24 18.98
N LYS A 279 -22.67 -27.03 19.95
CA LYS A 279 -22.31 -26.92 21.37
C LYS A 279 -20.81 -26.65 21.61
N GLY A 280 -20.51 -25.61 22.38
CA GLY A 280 -19.15 -25.08 22.64
C GLY A 280 -18.68 -24.01 21.65
N GLY A 281 -19.44 -23.75 20.58
CA GLY A 281 -19.16 -22.74 19.57
C GLY A 281 -19.71 -21.34 19.92
N GLN A 282 -19.17 -20.31 19.26
CA GLN A 282 -19.56 -18.90 19.47
C GLN A 282 -21.01 -18.54 19.08
N PHE A 283 -21.72 -19.46 18.45
CA PHE A 283 -23.13 -19.38 18.05
C PHE A 283 -23.93 -20.61 18.51
N GLU A 284 -23.53 -21.28 19.60
CA GLU A 284 -24.27 -22.45 20.13
C GLU A 284 -25.73 -22.14 20.53
N ASP A 285 -26.03 -20.87 20.87
CA ASP A 285 -27.39 -20.37 21.08
C ASP A 285 -28.29 -20.43 19.83
N LEU A 286 -27.70 -20.73 18.67
CA LEU A 286 -28.35 -20.82 17.37
C LEU A 286 -28.34 -22.25 16.79
N GLU A 287 -27.79 -23.26 17.48
CA GLU A 287 -27.71 -24.65 16.99
C GLU A 287 -29.08 -25.22 16.53
N SER A 288 -30.15 -24.87 17.26
CA SER A 288 -31.52 -25.27 16.95
C SER A 288 -32.16 -24.53 15.77
N ARG A 289 -31.58 -23.40 15.34
CA ARG A 289 -32.10 -22.52 14.27
C ARG A 289 -31.19 -22.48 13.04
N VAL A 290 -29.94 -22.96 13.17
CA VAL A 290 -28.98 -23.25 12.10
C VAL A 290 -28.45 -24.68 12.32
N PRO A 291 -29.31 -25.71 12.15
CA PRO A 291 -28.89 -27.10 12.31
C PRO A 291 -27.79 -27.44 11.30
N ARG A 292 -26.94 -28.43 11.58
CA ARG A 292 -25.79 -28.77 10.71
C ARG A 292 -26.14 -29.00 9.22
N GLY A 293 -27.34 -29.51 8.91
CA GLY A 293 -27.82 -29.68 7.53
C GLY A 293 -28.10 -28.38 6.77
N ASN A 294 -28.18 -27.25 7.47
CA ASN A 294 -28.32 -25.90 6.92
C ASN A 294 -26.96 -25.19 6.73
N LEU A 295 -25.82 -25.84 7.05
CA LEU A 295 -24.48 -25.37 6.71
C LEU A 295 -24.01 -26.12 5.46
N ILE A 296 -24.12 -25.47 4.29
CA ILE A 296 -24.11 -26.15 2.99
C ILE A 296 -22.89 -25.70 2.17
N SER A 297 -22.00 -26.64 1.86
CA SER A 297 -20.84 -26.41 0.99
C SER A 297 -21.23 -26.42 -0.48
N GLY A 298 -20.77 -25.45 -1.28
CA GLY A 298 -20.96 -25.47 -2.72
C GLY A 298 -20.31 -24.31 -3.47
N ASN A 299 -20.71 -24.13 -4.74
CA ASN A 299 -20.28 -23.03 -5.60
C ASN A 299 -21.48 -22.29 -6.18
N PHE A 300 -21.67 -21.02 -5.82
CA PHE A 300 -22.79 -20.19 -6.31
C PHE A 300 -22.71 -19.90 -7.81
N LEU A 301 -21.54 -20.08 -8.44
CA LEU A 301 -21.37 -20.02 -9.89
C LEU A 301 -22.00 -21.22 -10.62
N GLU A 302 -22.41 -22.27 -9.91
CA GLU A 302 -22.97 -23.51 -10.47
C GLU A 302 -24.44 -23.67 -10.06
N GLU A 303 -24.71 -24.05 -8.81
CA GLU A 303 -26.06 -24.24 -8.28
C GLU A 303 -26.19 -23.80 -6.81
N LEU A 304 -27.43 -23.64 -6.33
CA LEU A 304 -27.72 -23.31 -4.93
C LEU A 304 -28.90 -24.13 -4.38
N PRO A 305 -28.90 -24.43 -3.06
CA PRO A 305 -30.03 -25.04 -2.39
C PRO A 305 -31.25 -24.11 -2.36
N LYS A 306 -32.44 -24.71 -2.33
CA LYS A 306 -33.72 -24.02 -2.57
C LYS A 306 -34.33 -23.47 -1.28
N TYR A 307 -34.41 -22.14 -1.18
CA TYR A 307 -35.04 -21.40 -0.07
C TYR A 307 -36.02 -20.34 -0.58
N GLU A 308 -36.83 -19.77 0.32
CA GLU A 308 -37.70 -18.61 0.02
C GLU A 308 -36.93 -17.30 0.16
N ALA A 309 -36.16 -17.15 1.24
CA ALA A 309 -35.42 -15.93 1.57
C ALA A 309 -33.92 -16.21 1.67
N TYR A 310 -33.12 -15.22 1.27
CA TYR A 310 -31.67 -15.38 1.15
C TYR A 310 -30.92 -14.06 1.42
N THR A 311 -29.83 -14.10 2.18
CA THR A 311 -28.84 -13.03 2.37
C THR A 311 -27.53 -13.35 1.63
N MET A 312 -26.63 -12.35 1.53
CA MET A 312 -25.28 -12.33 0.94
C MET A 312 -24.89 -10.84 0.99
N LYS A 313 -23.69 -10.51 1.44
CA LYS A 313 -23.41 -9.17 1.98
C LYS A 313 -21.96 -8.79 1.78
N TRP A 314 -21.69 -7.61 1.23
CA TRP A 314 -20.42 -7.37 0.53
C TRP A 314 -20.24 -8.45 -0.51
N CYS A 315 -21.34 -8.73 -1.20
CA CYS A 315 -21.44 -9.72 -2.23
C CYS A 315 -22.38 -9.29 -3.40
N LEU A 316 -21.91 -8.41 -4.31
CA LEU A 316 -22.43 -8.17 -5.67
C LEU A 316 -21.40 -7.67 -6.74
N HIS A 317 -20.09 -7.65 -6.42
CA HIS A 317 -18.98 -7.20 -7.29
C HIS A 317 -17.51 -7.50 -6.85
N ASP A 318 -17.11 -8.76 -6.69
CA ASP A 318 -15.73 -9.17 -7.02
C ASP A 318 -15.59 -9.19 -8.54
N TRP A 319 -16.74 -9.45 -9.17
CA TRP A 319 -16.87 -9.97 -10.50
C TRP A 319 -17.37 -8.90 -11.47
N ASP A 320 -17.04 -9.14 -12.73
CA ASP A 320 -17.57 -8.44 -13.89
C ASP A 320 -19.11 -8.59 -14.00
N ASP A 321 -19.71 -7.83 -14.90
CA ASP A 321 -21.17 -7.80 -15.08
C ASP A 321 -21.77 -9.13 -15.58
N GLU A 322 -21.05 -9.92 -16.37
CA GLU A 322 -21.57 -11.19 -16.90
C GLU A 322 -21.56 -12.27 -15.83
N THR A 323 -20.48 -12.35 -15.05
CA THR A 323 -20.37 -13.26 -13.91
C THR A 323 -21.36 -12.90 -12.81
N VAL A 324 -21.55 -11.60 -12.54
CA VAL A 324 -22.66 -11.10 -11.70
C VAL A 324 -23.99 -11.63 -12.24
N VAL A 325 -24.34 -11.35 -13.51
CA VAL A 325 -25.59 -11.79 -14.15
C VAL A 325 -25.76 -13.32 -14.15
N LYS A 326 -24.68 -14.11 -14.23
CA LYS A 326 -24.72 -15.56 -14.09
C LYS A 326 -25.23 -15.96 -12.71
N ILE A 327 -24.62 -15.44 -11.65
CA ILE A 327 -24.99 -15.82 -10.27
C ILE A 327 -26.39 -15.29 -9.93
N LEU A 328 -26.77 -14.14 -10.50
CA LEU A 328 -28.14 -13.61 -10.40
C LEU A 328 -29.19 -14.56 -11.01
N LYS A 329 -28.82 -15.34 -12.03
CA LYS A 329 -29.68 -16.36 -12.65
C LYS A 329 -29.71 -17.65 -11.84
N ASN A 330 -28.57 -18.11 -11.34
CA ASN A 330 -28.49 -19.32 -10.51
C ASN A 330 -29.40 -19.22 -9.26
N ILE A 331 -29.36 -18.08 -8.56
CA ILE A 331 -30.24 -17.83 -7.40
C ILE A 331 -31.70 -17.63 -7.85
N ARG A 332 -31.94 -17.02 -9.03
CA ARG A 332 -33.28 -16.94 -9.65
C ARG A 332 -33.85 -18.31 -9.99
N GLU A 333 -33.03 -19.31 -10.27
CA GLU A 333 -33.48 -20.68 -10.56
C GLU A 333 -33.72 -21.48 -9.29
N ALA A 334 -32.88 -21.30 -8.27
CA ALA A 334 -32.99 -21.94 -6.96
C ALA A 334 -34.17 -21.43 -6.09
N ILE A 335 -34.52 -20.14 -6.16
CA ILE A 335 -35.49 -19.54 -5.25
C ILE A 335 -36.91 -20.14 -5.39
N ILE A 336 -37.45 -20.60 -4.26
CA ILE A 336 -38.84 -21.00 -4.11
C ILE A 336 -39.70 -19.74 -4.20
N ALA A 337 -40.70 -19.70 -5.08
CA ALA A 337 -41.50 -18.50 -5.31
C ALA A 337 -42.75 -18.43 -4.41
N THR A 338 -42.69 -17.61 -3.36
CA THR A 338 -43.84 -17.20 -2.52
C THR A 338 -43.96 -15.67 -2.53
N GLU A 339 -44.97 -15.10 -1.85
CA GLU A 339 -45.16 -13.65 -1.77
C GLU A 339 -44.08 -12.93 -0.94
N SER A 340 -43.45 -13.63 0.02
CA SER A 340 -42.33 -13.09 0.81
C SER A 340 -40.96 -13.28 0.13
N SER A 341 -40.85 -14.26 -0.79
CA SER A 341 -39.58 -14.73 -1.35
C SER A 341 -38.70 -13.65 -1.96
N ARG A 342 -37.49 -13.49 -1.42
CA ARG A 342 -36.59 -12.40 -1.80
C ARG A 342 -35.12 -12.67 -1.47
N LEU A 343 -34.26 -12.05 -2.28
CA LEU A 343 -32.83 -11.92 -2.02
C LEU A 343 -32.52 -10.48 -1.53
N ILE A 344 -31.94 -10.31 -0.34
CA ILE A 344 -31.71 -8.98 0.25
C ILE A 344 -30.30 -8.48 -0.10
N VAL A 345 -30.17 -7.58 -1.08
CA VAL A 345 -28.88 -7.01 -1.52
C VAL A 345 -28.29 -6.12 -0.42
N LEU A 346 -27.05 -6.39 0.03
CA LEU A 346 -26.41 -5.71 1.16
C LEU A 346 -25.00 -5.23 0.77
N GLU A 347 -24.98 -4.15 0.00
CA GLU A 347 -23.82 -3.61 -0.71
C GLU A 347 -23.77 -2.08 -0.57
N SER A 348 -22.60 -1.49 -0.80
CA SER A 348 -22.52 -0.08 -1.16
C SER A 348 -23.13 0.17 -2.56
N VAL A 349 -23.49 1.43 -2.80
CA VAL A 349 -24.00 1.95 -4.07
C VAL A 349 -23.14 3.15 -4.43
N LEU A 350 -22.48 3.09 -5.59
CA LEU A 350 -21.53 4.12 -6.02
C LEU A 350 -22.22 5.48 -6.16
N SER A 351 -21.66 6.51 -5.52
CA SER A 351 -22.19 7.87 -5.59
C SER A 351 -21.11 8.94 -5.32
N ASP A 352 -21.06 9.94 -6.20
CA ASP A 352 -19.96 10.90 -6.28
C ASP A 352 -20.10 12.12 -5.35
N THR A 353 -21.11 12.13 -4.45
CA THR A 353 -21.31 13.27 -3.54
C THR A 353 -20.22 13.32 -2.45
N ARG A 354 -20.10 14.47 -1.79
CA ARG A 354 -19.19 14.63 -0.64
C ARG A 354 -19.41 13.58 0.44
N SER A 355 -20.65 13.12 0.66
CA SER A 355 -20.97 12.05 1.61
C SER A 355 -20.76 10.65 1.04
N GLY A 356 -20.98 10.46 -0.27
CA GLY A 356 -20.84 9.19 -0.99
C GLY A 356 -19.40 8.72 -1.20
N ARG A 357 -18.40 9.59 -1.01
CA ARG A 357 -16.94 9.36 -1.16
C ARG A 357 -16.39 8.01 -0.70
N VAL A 358 -17.00 7.39 0.31
CA VAL A 358 -16.64 6.06 0.81
C VAL A 358 -16.84 4.97 -0.26
N SER A 359 -17.92 5.06 -1.04
CA SER A 359 -18.18 4.16 -2.17
C SER A 359 -17.14 4.35 -3.29
N VAL A 360 -16.70 5.59 -3.55
CA VAL A 360 -15.65 5.89 -4.55
C VAL A 360 -14.29 5.33 -4.12
N TYR A 361 -13.93 5.43 -2.84
CA TYR A 361 -12.76 4.71 -2.31
C TYR A 361 -12.95 3.20 -2.37
N GLY A 362 -14.16 2.70 -2.13
CA GLY A 362 -14.55 1.30 -2.34
C GLY A 362 -14.22 0.83 -3.75
N ASP A 363 -14.62 1.59 -4.78
CA ASP A 363 -14.41 1.25 -6.19
C ASP A 363 -12.92 1.08 -6.55
N ILE A 364 -12.12 2.10 -6.20
CA ILE A 364 -10.66 2.08 -6.41
C ILE A 364 -10.03 0.89 -5.68
N ASN A 365 -10.48 0.59 -4.46
CA ASN A 365 -10.01 -0.56 -3.70
C ASN A 365 -10.26 -1.92 -4.43
N MET A 366 -11.11 -2.00 -5.46
CA MET A 366 -11.44 -3.25 -6.15
C MET A 366 -10.74 -3.46 -7.48
N MET A 367 -10.71 -2.43 -8.32
CA MET A 367 -9.83 -2.41 -9.48
C MET A 367 -8.37 -2.66 -9.05
N MET A 368 -7.97 -2.07 -7.92
CA MET A 368 -6.60 -2.20 -7.42
C MET A 368 -6.31 -3.58 -6.77
N THR A 369 -7.29 -4.47 -6.59
CA THR A 369 -7.10 -5.74 -5.85
C THR A 369 -7.67 -7.02 -6.49
N VAL A 370 -8.90 -7.02 -7.01
CA VAL A 370 -9.57 -8.19 -7.62
C VAL A 370 -10.00 -7.99 -9.07
N ASN A 371 -9.77 -6.80 -9.64
CA ASN A 371 -10.40 -6.32 -10.88
C ASN A 371 -11.95 -6.20 -10.78
N GLY A 372 -12.47 -6.04 -9.55
CA GLY A 372 -13.89 -5.76 -9.29
C GLY A 372 -14.23 -4.28 -9.40
N GLN A 373 -15.51 -3.92 -9.24
CA GLN A 373 -16.00 -2.54 -9.40
C GLN A 373 -17.27 -2.25 -8.58
N GLU A 374 -17.32 -1.11 -7.89
CA GLU A 374 -18.57 -0.58 -7.32
C GLU A 374 -19.54 -0.16 -8.43
N ARG A 375 -20.84 -0.10 -8.09
CA ARG A 375 -21.91 0.09 -9.07
C ARG A 375 -22.98 1.04 -8.55
N THR A 376 -23.44 1.92 -9.44
CA THR A 376 -24.52 2.88 -9.17
C THR A 376 -25.89 2.18 -9.10
N GLU A 377 -26.91 2.83 -8.55
CA GLU A 377 -28.29 2.31 -8.55
C GLU A 377 -28.78 1.92 -9.96
N ALA A 378 -28.51 2.77 -10.96
CA ALA A 378 -28.88 2.49 -12.34
C ALA A 378 -28.24 1.18 -12.84
N LYS A 379 -26.96 0.94 -12.49
CA LYS A 379 -26.25 -0.27 -12.85
C LYS A 379 -26.75 -1.50 -12.08
N TRP A 380 -27.16 -1.35 -10.82
CA TRP A 380 -27.82 -2.43 -10.09
C TRP A 380 -29.15 -2.85 -10.72
N ASN A 381 -29.94 -1.88 -11.18
CA ASN A 381 -31.22 -2.14 -11.83
C ASN A 381 -31.03 -2.81 -13.20
N GLU A 382 -30.05 -2.38 -14.00
CA GLU A 382 -29.66 -3.05 -15.26
C GLU A 382 -29.28 -4.52 -15.04
N LEU A 383 -28.39 -4.80 -14.09
CA LEU A 383 -27.88 -6.16 -13.85
C LEU A 383 -28.99 -7.08 -13.34
N ALA A 384 -29.85 -6.56 -12.46
CA ALA A 384 -31.07 -7.24 -12.05
C ALA A 384 -31.93 -7.60 -13.29
N GLU A 385 -32.32 -6.62 -14.10
CA GLU A 385 -33.17 -6.81 -15.28
C GLU A 385 -32.56 -7.82 -16.28
N ARG A 386 -31.25 -7.79 -16.51
CA ARG A 386 -30.51 -8.74 -17.38
C ARG A 386 -30.52 -10.19 -16.89
N ALA A 387 -30.75 -10.41 -15.60
CA ALA A 387 -31.02 -11.72 -15.03
C ALA A 387 -32.52 -12.04 -14.90
N GLY A 388 -33.40 -11.12 -15.33
CA GLY A 388 -34.85 -11.23 -15.35
C GLY A 388 -35.55 -10.68 -14.11
N TRP A 389 -34.91 -9.77 -13.39
CA TRP A 389 -35.38 -9.30 -12.09
C TRP A 389 -36.03 -7.92 -12.12
N ARG A 390 -36.77 -7.65 -11.03
CA ARG A 390 -37.18 -6.32 -10.63
C ARG A 390 -36.61 -5.97 -9.25
N THR A 391 -35.88 -4.86 -9.19
CA THR A 391 -35.57 -4.21 -7.91
C THR A 391 -36.87 -3.66 -7.33
N GLU A 392 -37.24 -4.09 -6.12
CA GLU A 392 -38.45 -3.59 -5.46
C GLU A 392 -38.19 -2.24 -4.78
N ARG A 393 -37.08 -2.16 -4.02
CA ARG A 393 -36.71 -1.00 -3.22
C ARG A 393 -35.27 -1.11 -2.73
N ILE A 394 -34.55 0.01 -2.76
CA ILE A 394 -33.26 0.19 -2.06
C ILE A 394 -33.55 0.80 -0.67
N TRP A 395 -32.78 0.39 0.34
CA TRP A 395 -33.01 0.76 1.73
C TRP A 395 -31.79 1.49 2.32
N PRO A 396 -31.94 2.77 2.74
CA PRO A 396 -30.92 3.48 3.50
C PRO A 396 -30.59 2.77 4.82
N LEU A 397 -29.32 2.41 5.04
CA LEU A 397 -28.83 1.75 6.25
C LEU A 397 -27.88 2.67 7.04
N ARG A 398 -28.27 3.07 8.25
CA ARG A 398 -27.44 3.93 9.11
C ARG A 398 -26.18 3.22 9.58
N ASN A 399 -25.06 3.95 9.69
CA ASN A 399 -23.73 3.45 10.04
C ASN A 399 -23.15 2.35 9.12
N ALA A 400 -23.84 1.95 8.05
CA ALA A 400 -23.37 0.97 7.09
C ALA A 400 -22.70 1.65 5.87
N TRP A 401 -21.62 2.39 6.10
CA TRP A 401 -20.78 3.08 5.09
C TRP A 401 -21.49 4.12 4.18
N LEU A 402 -22.77 4.42 4.47
CA LEU A 402 -23.65 5.51 4.00
C LEU A 402 -24.42 5.34 2.67
N ASP A 403 -25.53 6.10 2.61
CA ASP A 403 -26.64 6.07 1.65
C ASP A 403 -26.92 7.47 1.08
N ILE A 404 -27.41 7.54 -0.17
CA ILE A 404 -27.81 8.78 -0.84
C ILE A 404 -29.25 8.69 -1.41
N ARG A 405 -30.20 9.01 -0.52
CA ARG A 405 -31.46 9.75 -0.77
C ARG A 405 -32.39 9.31 -1.93
N THR A 406 -33.46 8.64 -1.50
CA THR A 406 -34.86 8.72 -2.00
C THR A 406 -35.20 9.86 -2.98
N HIS A 407 -35.92 9.52 -4.05
CA HIS A 407 -36.76 10.45 -4.79
C HIS A 407 -38.25 10.03 -4.72
N LEU A 408 -39.05 10.81 -3.99
CA LEU A 408 -40.51 10.70 -4.05
C LEU A 408 -41.02 11.44 -5.30
N LYS A 409 -41.46 10.68 -6.30
CA LYS A 409 -42.48 11.14 -7.26
C LYS A 409 -43.67 10.20 -7.20
N ASN A 410 -44.87 10.78 -7.17
CA ASN A 410 -46.10 10.07 -6.87
C ASN A 410 -46.45 9.07 -7.98
N HIS A 411 -46.70 7.81 -7.62
CA HIS A 411 -47.42 6.87 -8.46
C HIS A 411 -48.79 6.56 -7.85
N HIS A 412 -49.83 7.25 -8.34
CA HIS A 412 -51.08 6.56 -8.62
C HIS A 412 -50.90 5.89 -9.98
N GLY A 413 -50.85 4.57 -10.00
CA GLY A 413 -50.59 3.76 -11.19
C GLY A 413 -50.50 2.29 -10.82
N GLU A 414 -51.46 1.50 -11.27
CA GLU A 414 -51.61 0.08 -10.96
C GLU A 414 -50.78 -0.83 -11.91
N TRP A 415 -50.91 -2.16 -11.71
CA TRP A 415 -50.66 -3.28 -12.63
C TRP A 415 -49.34 -4.10 -12.55
N ARG A 416 -49.43 -5.13 -11.69
CA ARG A 416 -49.09 -6.56 -11.91
C ARG A 416 -47.65 -7.03 -12.19
N ASN A 417 -47.30 -8.09 -11.45
CA ASN A 417 -46.50 -9.27 -11.84
C ASN A 417 -45.34 -9.11 -12.83
N SER A 418 -44.12 -9.31 -12.34
CA SER A 418 -43.41 -10.55 -12.70
C SER A 418 -42.25 -10.93 -11.75
N GLN A 419 -42.01 -12.23 -11.78
CA GLN A 419 -41.08 -13.11 -11.08
C GLN A 419 -39.60 -12.67 -10.92
N ARG A 420 -39.06 -12.91 -9.70
CA ARG A 420 -37.82 -13.71 -9.40
C ARG A 420 -36.46 -13.00 -9.71
N ARG A 421 -35.44 -13.11 -8.80
CA ARG A 421 -33.39 -11.53 -7.47
C ARG A 421 -31.78 -11.90 -7.25
N PRO A 422 -30.73 -11.05 -7.63
CA PRO A 422 -29.21 -11.09 -7.40
C PRO A 422 -28.33 -12.34 -6.95
N ARG A 423 -27.02 -12.40 -6.51
CA ARG A 423 -25.87 -11.55 -5.94
C ARG A 423 -24.38 -12.12 -6.14
N CYS A 424 -23.27 -11.50 -5.62
CA CYS A 424 -21.79 -11.85 -5.34
C CYS A 424 -20.71 -10.78 -5.79
N ARG A 425 -19.56 -10.21 -5.27
CA ARG A 425 -18.56 -9.97 -4.12
C ARG A 425 -18.23 -11.01 -3.00
N TRP A 426 -17.13 -11.00 -2.18
CA TRP A 426 -15.79 -10.28 -2.03
C TRP A 426 -14.80 -11.18 -1.20
N GLN A 427 -13.51 -10.89 -0.87
CA GLN A 427 -12.36 -10.08 -1.38
C GLN A 427 -11.27 -10.00 -0.26
N GLY A 428 -9.96 -10.06 -0.57
CA GLY A 428 -8.87 -10.02 0.45
C GLY A 428 -7.43 -10.26 -0.06
N ASP A 429 -6.36 -9.78 0.62
CA ASP A 429 -5.34 -8.85 0.01
C ASP A 429 -3.79 -9.12 -0.02
N LEU A 430 -2.95 -8.17 -0.52
CA LEU A 430 -1.53 -7.71 -0.21
C LEU A 430 -0.35 -8.64 0.31
N VAL A 431 0.96 -8.29 0.56
CA VAL A 431 1.93 -7.11 0.55
C VAL A 431 3.43 -7.62 0.47
N HIS A 432 4.64 -6.99 0.67
CA HIS A 432 5.35 -5.72 1.13
C HIS A 432 6.90 -5.89 0.75
N TYR A 433 8.04 -5.27 1.20
CA TYR A 433 8.52 -4.10 2.01
C TYR A 433 10.08 -3.85 1.85
N GLN A 434 10.63 -2.70 2.31
CA GLN A 434 12.02 -2.48 2.90
C GLN A 434 13.27 -2.63 1.95
N ARG A 435 14.59 -2.35 2.19
CA ARG A 435 15.57 -1.74 3.21
C ARG A 435 16.97 -1.53 2.46
N TYR A 436 18.16 -1.03 2.90
CA TYR A 436 18.82 -0.18 3.96
C TYR A 436 20.35 0.03 3.62
N SER A 437 21.12 0.80 4.44
CA SER A 437 22.62 0.87 4.58
C SER A 437 23.47 1.80 3.65
N SER A 438 24.63 2.34 4.13
CA SER A 438 25.53 3.30 3.39
C SER A 438 27.03 3.65 3.82
N ASN A 439 27.49 4.47 4.82
CA ASN A 439 28.86 4.46 5.55
C ASN A 439 30.11 4.01 4.81
N ILE A 440 30.74 4.98 4.16
CA ILE A 440 31.94 4.94 3.35
C ILE A 440 33.18 5.37 4.18
N ASP A 441 34.01 4.37 4.55
CA ASP A 441 35.46 4.39 4.93
C ASP A 441 36.19 3.51 3.90
N ILE A 442 37.52 3.41 3.85
CA ILE A 442 38.15 2.33 3.04
C ILE A 442 38.68 1.21 3.92
N SER A 443 37.79 0.65 4.75
CA SER A 443 38.10 -0.53 5.53
C SER A 443 37.95 -1.84 4.74
N GLY A 444 39.00 -2.64 4.80
CA GLY A 444 38.90 -4.08 4.56
C GLY A 444 38.43 -4.83 5.83
N GLN A 445 38.32 -6.14 5.75
CA GLN A 445 37.85 -6.97 6.86
C GLN A 445 38.99 -7.32 7.82
N GLU A 446 38.89 -6.92 9.08
CA GLU A 446 39.30 -7.80 10.18
C GLU A 446 38.06 -8.48 10.74
N ALA A 447 38.11 -9.81 10.85
CA ALA A 447 37.11 -10.63 11.54
C ALA A 447 37.69 -12.03 11.77
N ASP A 448 37.20 -12.72 12.82
CA ASP A 448 37.36 -14.18 13.03
C ASP A 448 36.63 -15.04 11.96
N GLN A 449 36.36 -14.47 10.77
CA GLN A 449 35.80 -15.14 9.59
C GLN A 449 36.45 -14.55 8.33
N GLU A 450 36.99 -15.44 7.49
CA GLU A 450 37.74 -15.13 6.27
C GLU A 450 36.94 -14.22 5.31
N ALA A 451 37.64 -13.38 4.52
CA ALA A 451 36.98 -12.61 3.47
C ALA A 451 36.49 -13.53 2.35
N ASP A 452 35.17 -13.54 2.11
CA ASP A 452 34.67 -14.10 0.86
C ASP A 452 35.10 -13.25 -0.34
N ALA A 453 35.13 -13.89 -1.51
CA ALA A 453 35.74 -13.38 -2.74
C ALA A 453 35.18 -12.03 -3.25
N THR A 454 34.20 -11.41 -2.58
CA THR A 454 33.45 -10.25 -3.10
C THR A 454 33.53 -8.99 -2.23
N SER A 455 34.12 -9.03 -1.04
CA SER A 455 34.15 -7.86 -0.14
C SER A 455 34.93 -6.67 -0.73
N TYR A 456 36.04 -6.93 -1.42
CA TYR A 456 36.97 -5.90 -1.89
C TYR A 456 36.59 -5.20 -3.22
N ILE A 457 35.69 -5.78 -4.01
CA ILE A 457 35.48 -5.40 -5.44
C ILE A 457 35.02 -3.96 -5.65
N ASN A 458 34.38 -3.33 -4.66
CA ASN A 458 33.90 -1.95 -4.80
C ASN A 458 34.95 -0.93 -4.38
N TYR A 459 35.80 -1.25 -3.40
CA TYR A 459 36.77 -0.30 -2.86
C TYR A 459 38.09 -0.23 -3.62
N ILE A 460 38.43 -1.25 -4.40
CA ILE A 460 39.60 -1.19 -5.31
C ILE A 460 39.50 -0.06 -6.34
N LYS A 461 38.30 0.41 -6.69
CA LYS A 461 38.08 1.44 -7.72
C LYS A 461 38.86 2.76 -7.44
N PRO A 462 38.61 3.49 -6.31
CA PRO A 462 39.36 4.69 -5.99
C PRO A 462 40.85 4.43 -5.71
N ILE A 463 41.21 3.27 -5.13
CA ILE A 463 42.62 2.94 -4.85
C ILE A 463 43.42 2.79 -6.15
N ILE A 464 42.87 2.04 -7.14
CA ILE A 464 43.50 1.92 -8.47
C ILE A 464 43.65 3.29 -9.11
N LEU A 465 42.63 4.16 -9.04
CA LEU A 465 42.73 5.51 -9.60
C LEU A 465 43.81 6.36 -8.90
N ALA A 466 43.93 6.29 -7.57
CA ALA A 466 44.95 7.00 -6.82
C ALA A 466 46.37 6.53 -7.20
N GLU A 467 46.59 5.23 -7.35
CA GLU A 467 47.87 4.66 -7.81
C GLU A 467 48.19 5.04 -9.28
N GLU A 468 47.18 5.06 -10.17
CA GLU A 468 47.32 5.48 -11.57
C GLU A 468 47.62 6.99 -11.72
N LEU A 469 46.98 7.84 -10.91
CA LEU A 469 47.24 9.28 -10.84
C LEU A 469 48.47 9.64 -9.99
N LYS A 470 48.97 8.69 -9.18
CA LYS A 470 50.01 8.88 -8.14
C LYS A 470 49.59 9.88 -7.05
N THR A 471 48.29 9.97 -6.79
CA THR A 471 47.70 10.78 -5.72
C THR A 471 48.10 10.19 -4.36
N PRO A 472 48.78 10.94 -3.46
CA PRO A 472 49.05 10.46 -2.11
C PRO A 472 47.76 10.23 -1.34
N TYR A 473 47.61 9.05 -0.73
CA TYR A 473 46.42 8.69 0.05
C TYR A 473 46.80 7.96 1.34
N VAL A 474 45.87 7.93 2.30
CA VAL A 474 45.96 7.12 3.52
C VAL A 474 44.81 6.11 3.48
N LEU A 475 45.10 4.84 3.74
CA LEU A 475 44.09 3.79 3.87
C LEU A 475 43.69 3.66 5.34
N SER A 476 42.40 3.81 5.64
CA SER A 476 41.85 3.71 7.00
C SER A 476 41.02 2.45 7.15
N ILE A 477 41.48 1.53 8.02
CA ILE A 477 40.75 0.30 8.38
C ILE A 477 39.96 0.57 9.68
N ILE A 478 38.67 0.22 9.68
CA ILE A 478 37.67 0.51 10.73
C ILE A 478 36.62 -0.60 10.78
N ASP A 479 35.91 -0.76 11.90
CA ASP A 479 34.62 -1.49 11.87
C ASP A 479 33.54 -0.57 11.26
N THR A 480 33.01 -0.99 10.11
CA THR A 480 31.89 -0.30 9.46
C THR A 480 30.65 -0.18 10.35
N LYS A 481 30.55 -0.87 11.49
CA LYS A 481 29.44 -0.78 12.46
C LYS A 481 29.47 0.47 13.36
N ASP A 482 30.63 1.12 13.52
CA ASP A 482 30.87 2.19 14.51
C ASP A 482 29.86 3.35 14.48
N GLU A 483 29.55 3.94 15.63
CA GLU A 483 28.61 5.07 15.71
C GLU A 483 29.17 6.38 15.16
N TRP A 484 30.47 6.67 15.38
CA TRP A 484 31.10 7.89 14.87
C TRP A 484 31.02 7.98 13.34
N PHE A 485 31.02 6.81 12.72
CA PHE A 485 31.15 6.62 11.29
C PHE A 485 29.95 7.16 10.52
N TYR A 486 28.73 7.11 11.11
CA TYR A 486 27.45 7.66 10.59
C TYR A 486 27.48 9.10 10.05
N LYS A 487 28.58 9.83 10.27
CA LYS A 487 28.83 11.19 9.79
C LYS A 487 29.43 11.23 8.38
N ILE A 488 29.78 10.09 7.78
CA ILE A 488 30.53 10.02 6.52
C ILE A 488 29.66 9.61 5.30
N HIS A 489 28.53 8.90 5.46
CA HIS A 489 27.54 8.53 4.40
C HIS A 489 26.32 7.83 5.06
N PRO A 490 25.04 8.21 4.87
CA PRO A 490 23.84 7.64 5.53
C PRO A 490 23.91 6.46 6.55
N GLU A 491 24.25 5.19 6.21
CA GLU A 491 23.90 4.02 7.09
C GLU A 491 24.82 2.75 7.15
N ARG A 492 26.07 2.72 6.60
CA ARG A 492 27.15 1.63 6.62
C ARG A 492 27.41 0.71 5.37
N TYR A 493 28.52 0.96 4.61
CA TYR A 493 29.22 0.27 3.45
C TYR A 493 30.48 1.03 2.88
N VAL A 494 31.65 0.43 2.63
CA VAL A 494 32.86 1.09 2.01
C VAL A 494 32.76 1.34 0.47
N PRO A 495 33.49 2.28 -0.23
CA PRO A 495 34.70 3.10 0.12
C PRO A 495 34.59 4.64 0.39
N SER A 496 35.16 5.14 1.50
CA SER A 496 35.94 6.42 1.65
C SER A 496 36.23 7.23 0.39
N LEU A 497 35.89 8.53 0.40
CA LEU A 497 36.93 9.54 0.58
C LEU A 497 36.58 10.56 1.68
N LYS A 498 37.54 10.83 2.57
CA LYS A 498 37.63 12.08 3.32
C LYS A 498 38.88 12.83 2.87
N ASP A 499 38.73 14.11 2.54
CA ASP A 499 39.80 15.03 2.20
C ASP A 499 39.60 16.35 2.98
N ARG A 500 40.52 17.31 2.83
CA ARG A 500 40.34 18.68 3.27
C ARG A 500 40.63 19.62 2.11
N ASP A 501 39.65 20.42 1.74
CA ASP A 501 39.77 21.36 0.62
C ASP A 501 40.93 22.35 0.87
N PRO A 502 41.96 22.40 0.00
CA PRO A 502 43.07 23.32 0.15
C PRO A 502 42.69 24.80 -0.07
N GLU A 503 41.55 25.11 -0.71
CA GLU A 503 41.12 26.49 -0.95
C GLU A 503 40.30 27.06 0.21
N THR A 504 39.22 26.38 0.62
CA THR A 504 38.35 26.85 1.72
C THR A 504 38.74 26.31 3.10
N GLY A 505 39.61 25.30 3.19
CA GLY A 505 40.00 24.65 4.44
C GLY A 505 38.93 23.78 5.08
N GLN A 506 37.82 23.50 4.39
CA GLN A 506 36.70 22.69 4.88
C GLN A 506 37.02 21.18 4.81
N ASP A 507 36.47 20.42 5.77
CA ASP A 507 36.46 18.96 5.70
C ASP A 507 35.53 18.51 4.57
N VAL A 508 36.06 17.78 3.58
CA VAL A 508 35.29 17.24 2.46
C VAL A 508 35.05 15.75 2.69
N ILE A 509 33.81 15.34 2.50
CA ILE A 509 33.36 13.95 2.58
C ILE A 509 32.69 13.62 1.26
N VAL A 510 33.19 12.61 0.55
CA VAL A 510 32.62 12.13 -0.72
C VAL A 510 32.20 10.69 -0.55
N PHE A 511 31.01 10.36 -1.07
CA PHE A 511 30.46 9.03 -0.98
C PHE A 511 29.67 8.61 -2.22
N GLU A 512 29.50 7.30 -2.32
CA GLU A 512 29.31 6.50 -3.54
C GLU A 512 30.64 6.33 -4.31
N GLY A 513 30.94 5.12 -4.77
CA GLY A 513 32.26 4.76 -5.32
C GLY A 513 32.57 5.37 -6.69
N THR A 514 31.57 5.64 -7.52
CA THR A 514 31.73 6.46 -8.74
C THR A 514 31.94 7.94 -8.39
N ALA A 515 31.27 8.47 -7.36
CA ALA A 515 31.55 9.82 -6.87
C ALA A 515 32.99 9.95 -6.31
N CYS A 516 33.50 8.93 -5.61
CA CYS A 516 34.90 8.87 -5.16
C CYS A 516 35.88 8.83 -6.35
N LEU A 517 35.59 8.07 -7.40
CA LEU A 517 36.37 8.11 -8.65
C LEU A 517 36.39 9.51 -9.28
N GLN A 518 35.23 10.17 -9.37
CA GLN A 518 35.11 11.51 -9.94
C GLN A 518 35.89 12.54 -9.13
N TYR A 519 35.77 12.52 -7.80
CA TYR A 519 36.46 13.48 -6.92
C TYR A 519 37.98 13.32 -6.94
N LEU A 520 38.52 12.10 -6.88
CA LEU A 520 39.97 11.88 -7.03
C LEU A 520 40.50 12.44 -8.35
N ALA A 521 39.74 12.27 -9.43
CA ALA A 521 40.13 12.80 -10.73
C ALA A 521 40.01 14.33 -10.78
N ASP A 522 38.95 14.93 -10.24
CA ASP A 522 38.83 16.40 -10.12
C ASP A 522 39.91 17.02 -9.20
N ARG A 523 40.57 16.21 -8.36
CA ARG A 523 41.67 16.60 -7.45
C ARG A 523 43.08 16.26 -7.97
N SER A 524 43.25 15.50 -9.06
CA SER A 524 44.58 15.02 -9.52
C SER A 524 44.71 14.64 -11.02
N ASP A 525 43.63 14.62 -11.81
CA ASP A 525 43.65 14.38 -13.26
C ASP A 525 43.88 15.69 -14.05
N ASP A 526 44.94 16.43 -13.70
CA ASP A 526 45.25 17.79 -14.22
C ASP A 526 45.20 17.89 -15.77
N ASN A 527 45.53 16.78 -16.45
CA ASN A 527 45.63 16.69 -17.90
C ASN A 527 44.40 16.09 -18.59
N GLY A 528 43.31 15.82 -17.85
CA GLY A 528 42.08 15.24 -18.39
C GLY A 528 42.27 13.86 -19.01
N GLU A 529 43.19 13.05 -18.48
CA GLU A 529 43.53 11.74 -19.03
C GLU A 529 42.38 10.75 -18.75
N TRP A 530 41.88 10.76 -17.52
CA TRP A 530 40.83 9.86 -17.02
C TRP A 530 39.40 10.43 -17.11
N THR A 531 39.26 11.75 -16.93
CA THR A 531 37.99 12.49 -17.04
C THR A 531 37.65 12.89 -18.48
N GLY A 532 38.66 13.13 -19.32
CA GLY A 532 38.52 13.66 -20.68
C GLY A 532 39.04 15.09 -20.83
N ARG A 533 39.70 15.38 -21.96
CA ARG A 533 40.37 16.65 -22.26
C ARG A 533 39.47 17.69 -22.94
N THR A 534 38.32 17.25 -23.45
CA THR A 534 37.34 18.11 -24.14
C THR A 534 35.93 17.88 -23.59
N ALA A 535 35.00 18.81 -23.83
CA ALA A 535 33.60 18.65 -23.43
C ALA A 535 32.95 17.37 -24.02
N ALA A 536 33.36 16.95 -25.23
CA ALA A 536 32.89 15.72 -25.85
C ALA A 536 33.44 14.47 -25.14
N GLU A 537 34.72 14.46 -24.78
CA GLU A 537 35.31 13.37 -23.99
C GLU A 537 34.70 13.30 -22.58
N LYS A 538 34.62 14.44 -21.87
CA LYS A 538 34.00 14.52 -20.53
C LYS A 538 32.53 14.06 -20.55
N GLY A 539 31.77 14.47 -21.56
CA GLY A 539 30.39 14.01 -21.76
C GLY A 539 30.30 12.49 -21.99
N ALA A 540 31.23 11.90 -22.76
CA ALA A 540 31.27 10.45 -22.97
C ALA A 540 31.65 9.69 -21.69
N VAL A 541 32.67 10.14 -20.96
CA VAL A 541 33.08 9.53 -19.68
C VAL A 541 31.94 9.59 -18.66
N LEU A 542 31.35 10.76 -18.45
CA LEU A 542 30.21 10.92 -17.54
C LEU A 542 29.03 10.02 -17.93
N SER A 543 28.67 9.96 -19.22
CA SER A 543 27.55 9.14 -19.69
C SER A 543 27.74 7.64 -19.37
N TRP A 544 28.92 7.08 -19.70
CA TRP A 544 29.18 5.66 -19.44
C TRP A 544 29.34 5.33 -17.95
N THR A 545 29.93 6.23 -17.17
CA THR A 545 30.15 6.04 -15.72
C THR A 545 28.84 6.15 -14.94
N ALA A 546 27.96 7.10 -15.31
CA ALA A 546 26.60 7.18 -14.76
C ALA A 546 25.76 5.95 -15.15
N TYR A 547 25.88 5.48 -16.40
CA TYR A 547 25.22 4.25 -16.85
C TYR A 547 25.71 3.00 -16.09
N GLN A 548 26.99 2.94 -15.70
CA GLN A 548 27.51 1.86 -14.86
C GLN A 548 26.84 1.85 -13.48
N THR A 549 26.75 3.03 -12.88
CA THR A 549 26.28 3.24 -11.51
C THR A 549 24.79 2.94 -11.38
N ALA A 550 23.98 3.43 -12.32
CA ALA A 550 22.54 3.17 -12.38
C ALA A 550 22.15 1.80 -12.97
N GLY A 551 23.03 1.20 -13.79
CA GLY A 551 22.80 -0.04 -14.52
C GLY A 551 23.53 -1.24 -13.92
N LEU A 552 24.64 -1.64 -14.55
CA LEU A 552 25.36 -2.88 -14.23
C LEU A 552 25.74 -3.00 -12.74
N GLY A 553 26.27 -1.95 -12.12
CA GLY A 553 26.81 -1.99 -10.77
C GLY A 553 25.76 -2.32 -9.71
N ALA A 554 24.63 -1.62 -9.75
CA ALA A 554 23.49 -1.91 -8.89
C ALA A 554 22.89 -3.28 -9.20
N THR A 555 22.63 -3.58 -10.48
CA THR A 555 21.94 -4.80 -10.91
C THR A 555 22.72 -6.07 -10.54
N ALA A 556 24.02 -6.11 -10.84
CA ALA A 556 24.88 -7.25 -10.53
C ALA A 556 25.08 -7.43 -9.02
N LYS A 557 25.21 -6.35 -8.24
CA LYS A 557 25.29 -6.42 -6.77
C LYS A 557 24.03 -7.05 -6.17
N TYR A 558 22.84 -6.62 -6.62
CA TYR A 558 21.58 -7.24 -6.17
C TYR A 558 21.42 -8.67 -6.67
N TRP A 559 21.85 -8.99 -7.89
CA TRP A 559 21.80 -10.36 -8.41
C TRP A 559 22.62 -11.31 -7.52
N LEU A 560 23.86 -10.93 -7.21
CA LEU A 560 24.74 -11.74 -6.36
C LEU A 560 24.17 -11.89 -4.94
N TYR A 561 23.55 -10.84 -4.41
CA TYR A 561 22.86 -10.88 -3.13
C TYR A 561 21.72 -11.91 -3.15
N PHE A 562 20.80 -11.86 -4.11
CA PHE A 562 19.69 -12.83 -4.16
C PHE A 562 20.12 -14.25 -4.57
N LEU A 563 21.22 -14.40 -5.31
CA LEU A 563 21.76 -15.71 -5.71
C LEU A 563 22.52 -16.41 -4.57
N LYS A 564 23.30 -15.66 -3.76
CA LYS A 564 24.28 -16.22 -2.80
C LYS A 564 24.32 -15.58 -1.41
N GLY A 565 23.45 -14.61 -1.09
CA GLY A 565 23.56 -13.80 0.13
C GLY A 565 22.27 -13.38 0.83
N TYR A 566 21.10 -13.68 0.28
CA TYR A 566 19.79 -13.39 0.87
C TYR A 566 19.22 -14.65 1.55
N PRO A 567 18.68 -14.57 2.79
CA PRO A 567 18.70 -13.43 3.70
C PRO A 567 20.07 -13.25 4.37
N ASN A 568 20.91 -14.29 4.36
CA ASN A 568 22.30 -14.26 4.80
C ASN A 568 23.18 -15.13 3.86
N ARG A 569 24.51 -15.01 3.97
CA ARG A 569 25.49 -15.69 3.09
C ARG A 569 25.76 -17.17 3.45
N GLN A 570 25.39 -17.63 4.64
CA GLN A 570 25.63 -19.00 5.10
C GLN A 570 24.46 -19.93 4.73
N GLU A 571 23.22 -19.43 4.85
CA GLU A 571 21.98 -20.15 4.52
C GLU A 571 21.12 -19.30 3.55
N PRO A 572 21.48 -19.20 2.26
CA PRO A 572 20.78 -18.33 1.31
C PRO A 572 19.46 -18.93 0.79
N VAL A 573 18.33 -18.33 1.18
CA VAL A 573 17.00 -18.60 0.61
C VAL A 573 16.98 -18.16 -0.85
N GLN A 574 16.77 -19.10 -1.75
CA GLN A 574 16.68 -18.82 -3.17
C GLN A 574 15.35 -18.15 -3.52
N LEU A 575 15.39 -17.07 -4.30
CA LEU A 575 14.22 -16.41 -4.88
C LEU A 575 14.27 -16.53 -6.43
N PRO A 576 13.85 -17.65 -7.04
CA PRO A 576 14.18 -17.97 -8.43
C PRO A 576 13.76 -16.91 -9.45
N ARG A 577 12.55 -16.33 -9.33
CA ARG A 577 12.08 -15.25 -10.23
C ARG A 577 12.94 -13.98 -10.11
N THR A 578 13.32 -13.60 -8.89
CA THR A 578 14.18 -12.44 -8.62
C THR A 578 15.59 -12.66 -9.17
N ILE A 579 16.15 -13.86 -8.96
CA ILE A 579 17.46 -14.28 -9.48
C ILE A 579 17.45 -14.29 -11.02
N GLU A 580 16.41 -14.87 -11.64
CA GLU A 580 16.26 -14.90 -13.10
C GLU A 580 16.14 -13.48 -13.67
N LYS A 581 15.32 -12.63 -13.05
CA LYS A 581 15.12 -11.25 -13.53
C LYS A 581 16.41 -10.42 -13.44
N LEU A 582 17.19 -10.61 -12.38
CA LEU A 582 18.45 -9.91 -12.20
C LEU A 582 19.58 -10.51 -13.08
N HIS A 583 19.56 -11.81 -13.36
CA HIS A 583 20.36 -12.44 -14.42
C HIS A 583 20.05 -11.80 -15.79
N GLN A 584 18.79 -11.82 -16.24
CA GLN A 584 18.36 -11.25 -17.52
C GLN A 584 18.72 -9.76 -17.66
N ASN A 585 18.60 -8.98 -16.58
CA ASN A 585 18.97 -7.57 -16.59
C ASN A 585 20.50 -7.39 -16.63
N THR A 586 21.29 -8.24 -15.95
CA THR A 586 22.76 -8.15 -15.91
C THR A 586 23.40 -8.60 -17.23
N THR A 587 22.97 -9.72 -17.80
CA THR A 587 23.47 -10.19 -19.11
C THR A 587 23.19 -9.18 -20.20
N LYS A 588 22.01 -8.54 -20.20
CA LYS A 588 21.69 -7.41 -21.09
C LYS A 588 22.61 -6.19 -20.91
N GLN A 589 23.17 -5.95 -19.72
CA GLN A 589 24.17 -4.91 -19.51
C GLN A 589 25.53 -5.32 -20.10
N TRP A 590 25.93 -6.60 -19.96
CA TRP A 590 27.12 -7.13 -20.62
C TRP A 590 26.98 -7.16 -22.15
N ASP A 591 25.79 -7.41 -22.71
CA ASP A 591 25.51 -7.30 -24.16
C ASP A 591 25.81 -5.89 -24.68
N ILE A 592 25.34 -4.86 -23.98
CA ILE A 592 25.54 -3.45 -24.33
C ILE A 592 27.04 -3.10 -24.24
N LEU A 593 27.72 -3.55 -23.18
CA LEU A 593 29.15 -3.34 -22.99
C LEU A 593 30.01 -4.05 -24.06
N ASN A 594 29.69 -5.30 -24.38
CA ASN A 594 30.36 -6.08 -25.42
C ASN A 594 30.14 -5.48 -26.81
N LYS A 595 28.91 -5.04 -27.10
CA LYS A 595 28.59 -4.33 -28.35
C LYS A 595 29.36 -3.01 -28.47
N ARG A 596 29.49 -2.26 -27.37
CA ARG A 596 30.31 -1.03 -27.31
C ARG A 596 31.78 -1.34 -27.60
N LEU A 597 32.38 -2.30 -26.90
CA LEU A 597 33.78 -2.70 -27.08
C LEU A 597 34.06 -3.40 -28.44
N SER A 598 33.01 -3.85 -29.14
CA SER A 598 33.10 -4.38 -30.51
C SER A 598 33.08 -3.30 -31.60
N GLU A 599 32.93 -2.00 -31.25
CA GLU A 599 32.99 -0.93 -32.24
C GLU A 599 34.40 -0.79 -32.86
N PRO A 600 34.52 -0.48 -34.17
CA PRO A 600 35.82 -0.35 -34.82
C PRO A 600 36.79 0.60 -34.10
N GLY A 601 37.88 0.02 -33.58
CA GLY A 601 38.93 0.73 -32.83
C GLY A 601 38.60 1.08 -31.38
N GLN A 602 37.49 0.60 -30.80
CA GLN A 602 37.08 0.91 -29.43
C GLN A 602 37.81 0.00 -28.41
N ARG A 603 38.95 0.44 -27.87
CA ARG A 603 39.77 -0.39 -26.94
C ARG A 603 39.36 -0.26 -25.47
N TYR A 604 38.55 0.74 -25.13
CA TYR A 604 38.10 1.11 -23.78
C TYR A 604 36.64 1.61 -23.84
N ILE A 605 35.97 1.79 -22.71
CA ILE A 605 34.50 1.93 -22.68
C ILE A 605 34.05 3.29 -23.22
N ALA A 606 34.48 4.39 -22.59
CA ALA A 606 34.08 5.72 -23.01
C ALA A 606 34.85 6.16 -24.26
N LEU A 607 36.17 6.12 -24.22
CA LEU A 607 37.09 6.59 -25.27
C LEU A 607 37.73 5.40 -26.01
N LYS A 608 38.26 5.65 -27.22
CA LYS A 608 38.79 4.57 -28.09
C LYS A 608 40.22 4.17 -27.77
N ASP A 609 41.00 5.13 -27.32
CA ASP A 609 42.46 5.13 -27.24
C ASP A 609 43.00 4.72 -25.86
N ARG A 610 42.34 5.17 -24.78
CA ARG A 610 42.81 5.11 -23.39
C ARG A 610 41.68 4.79 -22.39
N PRO A 611 41.98 4.19 -21.22
CA PRO A 611 40.99 3.97 -20.17
C PRO A 611 40.58 5.28 -19.51
N THR A 612 39.44 5.23 -18.81
CA THR A 612 38.78 6.38 -18.18
C THR A 612 38.10 5.96 -16.88
N LEU A 613 37.47 6.91 -16.16
CA LEU A 613 36.66 6.59 -14.97
C LEU A 613 35.57 5.54 -15.25
N ALA A 614 35.04 5.52 -16.48
CA ALA A 614 34.11 4.48 -16.91
C ALA A 614 34.76 3.09 -16.79
N ASP A 615 35.96 2.90 -17.33
CA ASP A 615 36.65 1.60 -17.31
C ASP A 615 36.87 1.06 -15.89
N LEU A 616 37.28 1.93 -14.94
CA LEU A 616 37.39 1.57 -13.52
C LEU A 616 36.03 1.30 -12.86
N SER A 617 34.98 2.02 -13.24
CA SER A 617 33.64 1.78 -12.69
C SER A 617 33.09 0.40 -13.10
N TYR A 618 33.31 -0.04 -14.35
CA TYR A 618 32.83 -1.33 -14.86
C TYR A 618 33.68 -2.53 -14.41
N LEU A 619 35.01 -2.38 -14.33
CA LEU A 619 35.96 -3.48 -14.18
C LEU A 619 35.55 -4.53 -13.14
N PRO A 620 35.16 -4.19 -11.90
CA PRO A 620 34.93 -5.22 -10.88
C PRO A 620 33.70 -6.09 -11.13
N PHE A 621 32.73 -5.64 -11.94
CA PHE A 621 31.57 -6.42 -12.37
C PHE A 621 31.75 -7.04 -13.77
N ALA A 622 32.98 -7.06 -14.28
CA ALA A 622 33.33 -7.58 -15.60
C ALA A 622 34.69 -8.32 -15.64
N MET A 623 35.32 -8.60 -14.49
CA MET A 623 36.48 -9.50 -14.41
C MET A 623 36.09 -10.96 -14.73
N PRO A 624 36.95 -11.78 -15.38
CA PRO A 624 36.61 -13.16 -15.76
C PRO A 624 36.14 -14.06 -14.60
N TRP A 625 36.71 -13.89 -13.41
CA TRP A 625 36.30 -14.66 -12.23
C TRP A 625 34.91 -14.26 -11.71
N MET A 626 34.45 -13.02 -11.99
CA MET A 626 33.13 -12.54 -11.60
C MET A 626 32.03 -13.21 -12.44
N PHE A 627 32.24 -13.38 -13.75
CA PHE A 627 31.35 -14.18 -14.61
C PHE A 627 31.19 -15.61 -14.08
N ASN A 628 32.31 -16.27 -13.74
CA ASN A 628 32.29 -17.59 -13.09
C ASN A 628 31.52 -17.58 -11.76
N LEU A 629 31.65 -16.52 -10.95
CA LEU A 629 30.90 -16.39 -9.70
C LEU A 629 29.39 -16.28 -9.93
N PHE A 630 28.97 -15.62 -11.02
CA PHE A 630 27.58 -15.55 -11.46
C PHE A 630 27.05 -16.83 -12.13
N GLY A 631 27.90 -17.82 -12.40
CA GLY A 631 27.53 -19.06 -13.10
C GLY A 631 27.37 -18.87 -14.61
N VAL A 632 28.05 -17.88 -15.19
CA VAL A 632 27.96 -17.47 -16.60
C VAL A 632 29.33 -17.54 -17.26
N ASP A 633 29.40 -17.93 -18.53
CA ASP A 633 30.66 -18.04 -19.28
C ASP A 633 31.00 -16.71 -19.98
N ILE A 634 32.15 -16.10 -19.67
CA ILE A 634 32.59 -14.85 -20.30
C ILE A 634 32.82 -14.99 -21.83
N LYS A 635 32.92 -16.23 -22.35
CA LYS A 635 33.05 -16.48 -23.81
C LYS A 635 31.92 -15.90 -24.65
N ASP A 636 30.74 -15.69 -24.08
CA ASP A 636 29.60 -15.07 -24.79
C ASP A 636 29.81 -13.56 -25.01
N TRP A 637 30.72 -12.93 -24.25
CA TRP A 637 31.10 -11.51 -24.39
C TRP A 637 32.62 -11.35 -24.62
N PRO A 638 33.15 -11.79 -25.79
CA PRO A 638 34.59 -11.86 -26.03
C PRO A 638 35.30 -10.50 -26.00
N ALA A 639 34.64 -9.41 -26.45
CA ALA A 639 35.23 -8.07 -26.39
C ALA A 639 35.32 -7.55 -24.94
N VAL A 640 34.40 -7.97 -24.06
CA VAL A 640 34.52 -7.74 -22.60
C VAL A 640 35.69 -8.54 -22.04
N SER A 641 35.87 -9.81 -22.44
CA SER A 641 37.01 -10.62 -21.99
C SER A 641 38.36 -10.01 -22.38
N GLU A 642 38.52 -9.53 -23.62
CA GLU A 642 39.76 -8.88 -24.07
C GLU A 642 40.03 -7.55 -23.36
N TRP A 643 38.99 -6.74 -23.16
CA TRP A 643 39.09 -5.47 -22.43
C TRP A 643 39.39 -5.68 -20.94
N ALA A 644 38.74 -6.67 -20.32
CA ALA A 644 38.97 -7.02 -18.92
C ALA A 644 40.41 -7.48 -18.71
N GLN A 645 40.94 -8.35 -19.59
CA GLN A 645 42.36 -8.74 -19.55
C GLN A 645 43.29 -7.51 -19.72
N ARG A 646 42.98 -6.62 -20.66
CA ARG A 646 43.74 -5.37 -20.91
C ARG A 646 43.75 -4.41 -19.72
N MET A 647 42.68 -4.39 -18.92
CA MET A 647 42.61 -3.64 -17.66
C MET A 647 43.37 -4.37 -16.53
N LEU A 648 43.16 -5.69 -16.39
CA LEU A 648 43.88 -6.55 -15.46
C LEU A 648 45.40 -6.58 -15.70
N ASP A 649 45.86 -6.27 -16.91
CA ASP A 649 47.28 -6.22 -17.22
C ASP A 649 48.01 -4.96 -16.71
N ARG A 650 47.29 -3.92 -16.29
CA ARG A 650 47.86 -2.64 -15.83
C ARG A 650 48.56 -2.80 -14.46
N PRO A 651 49.73 -2.15 -14.23
CA PRO A 651 50.48 -2.33 -12.99
C PRO A 651 49.70 -2.01 -11.70
N ALA A 652 49.01 -0.87 -11.65
CA ALA A 652 48.20 -0.47 -10.50
C ALA A 652 47.02 -1.44 -10.25
N VAL A 653 46.39 -1.94 -11.31
CA VAL A 653 45.31 -2.94 -11.21
C VAL A 653 45.84 -4.26 -10.64
N LYS A 654 47.01 -4.73 -11.07
CA LYS A 654 47.64 -5.95 -10.54
C LYS A 654 47.97 -5.81 -9.05
N ASP A 655 48.75 -4.79 -8.71
CA ASP A 655 49.21 -4.57 -7.34
C ASP A 655 48.04 -4.36 -6.36
N VAL A 656 47.02 -3.58 -6.73
CA VAL A 656 45.84 -3.39 -5.87
C VAL A 656 45.01 -4.68 -5.78
N LEU A 657 44.89 -5.49 -6.83
CA LEU A 657 44.21 -6.80 -6.74
C LEU A 657 45.00 -7.84 -5.93
N GLU A 658 46.33 -7.74 -5.85
CA GLU A 658 47.16 -8.58 -4.98
C GLU A 658 47.09 -8.13 -3.51
N ARG A 659 46.98 -6.82 -3.24
CA ARG A 659 46.92 -6.26 -1.87
C ARG A 659 45.52 -6.25 -1.27
N ALA A 660 44.50 -5.83 -2.02
CA ALA A 660 43.16 -5.55 -1.49
C ALA A 660 42.46 -6.72 -0.79
N PRO A 661 42.55 -7.98 -1.26
CA PRO A 661 41.95 -9.13 -0.55
C PRO A 661 42.57 -9.42 0.83
N ARG A 662 43.65 -8.72 1.22
CA ARG A 662 44.35 -8.87 2.51
C ARG A 662 44.15 -7.67 3.45
N PHE A 663 43.46 -6.61 3.04
CA PHE A 663 43.27 -5.44 3.91
C PHE A 663 42.42 -5.81 5.13
N GLY A 664 43.02 -5.70 6.32
CA GLY A 664 42.42 -6.06 7.61
C GLY A 664 42.70 -7.49 8.09
N HIS A 665 43.45 -8.31 7.34
CA HIS A 665 43.71 -9.71 7.71
C HIS A 665 45.03 -9.94 8.47
N ASP A 666 45.75 -8.87 8.84
CA ASP A 666 47.06 -8.85 9.52
C ASP A 666 47.11 -7.69 10.56
#